data_AF-A0A182PEJ9-F1
#
_entry.id   AF-A0A182PEJ9-F1
#
_cell.length_a   1.000
_cell.length_b   1.000
_cell.length_c   1.000
_cell.angle_alpha   90.00
_cell.angle_beta   90.00
_cell.angle_gamma   90.00
#
_symmetry.space_group_name_H-M   'P 1'
#
loop_
_entity.id
_entity.type
_entity.pdbx_description
1 polymer ?
#
loop_
_entity_poly.entity_id
_entity_poly.type
_entity_poly.pdbx_seq_one_letter_code
_entity_poly.pdbx_strand_id
1 'polypeptide(L)'
;MRAAVVAGLLLISIASANAATDRVVCYFGSWATYRIGNGKYDVENINPNLCTHIVYTFVGLDTKGSVKILDSWLDISLGGYSRFIQLKQRNPNVKLMIAIGGWNEGSSSYSTMANSDLLRAVFVESAVSFVKRYGFDGFDVDWEYPTLRGGATEDRVGFIKLLRDLRARFDQEGLLLSIATAATADYLVSAYDVPEINKYVHFVNLMSYDLHAYWDAQTGANAPMYPNSWETGFYSSMLNVDASVRAWLGAGLAPAKLSLGVPVFGHTFKLASTTDTRIGAPTIGPGDAGPYTLEPGTLSYLEICEKLNAGGYTKAFSSVQQVPYAYRGNQWISYDDVNSIAIKVQYAKRMNLGGIMVWSIESDDARGICGEGQNPITSAVYREVFGSGNPTPGTTTSAATTTTARPATTTTTARPVTTTSATTYRTTTTATTSRPSQKLVCPASGFLRDPNNCSQFYQCYPGLPVQESWLLRCPSGLYFDPTSSVCTYIFNTNYKVFCFFDNKATYRVGAGKVTIEDINPSLCTHIVYSSITLTSAGKIQLLDSYTDVTNGGFTRFQSVCQRSPSVKCLIGLSSLQSGSKTFSSLMNDSTTRQTAVSSIVSFLIQQYQFDGLDFYWQYPVLKGGNPEDRFNFVTFISELSANLHMYGLLLTLSVAPTNDFFMGSYNVPSLVQYVDYFNVMAFNLHHYWDGKTGHQSPLYASGKETTLYETQLNVDAIVTGWIAEGAPASKLVLGVTSTANIMKLYASTDYGIGARTAGRGDMGQYTTTEGFMSYPELCAERSKSGWETVLDRTQQSFYATNRLQWASFEDIQTVQLKGSYIITRGLAGMAMYDMANDDVKNVCGKGSYPLLNAVNTGLSRKTENQGSTGTTTQKPVTTTKTAPTTTTATTTRAPSTTATTTRAPSTTTTTTRATTTTKPSQTGFPTTCPKNGYVRDPNNCSVYYRCIPNGSFFTSWKYTCLNGLYFNLLSSTCDYPNRVAC
;
A
#
# COMPACT_ATOMS: atom_id res chain seq x y z
N MET A 1 -71.41 -7.39 -0.62
CA MET A 1 -71.44 -5.93 -0.90
C MET A 1 -70.96 -5.23 0.36
N ARG A 2 -70.00 -4.29 0.32
CA ARG A 2 -70.21 -2.82 0.42
C ARG A 2 -71.29 -2.47 1.46
N ALA A 3 -70.99 -1.95 2.66
CA ALA A 3 -70.46 -0.62 3.06
C ALA A 3 -71.56 0.08 3.92
N ALA A 4 -71.36 1.07 4.81
CA ALA A 4 -70.19 1.81 5.33
C ALA A 4 -70.50 2.24 6.82
N VAL A 5 -69.57 2.40 7.79
CA VAL A 5 -68.55 3.45 8.06
C VAL A 5 -69.09 4.70 8.82
N VAL A 6 -68.21 5.33 9.62
CA VAL A 6 -68.32 6.59 10.43
C VAL A 6 -68.98 6.49 11.82
N ALA A 7 -68.18 6.76 12.87
CA ALA A 7 -68.51 7.61 14.05
C ALA A 7 -67.45 7.57 15.19
N GLY A 8 -66.19 7.21 14.93
CA GLY A 8 -65.22 6.93 16.01
C GLY A 8 -63.74 7.09 15.65
N LEU A 9 -63.35 8.18 14.98
CA LEU A 9 -61.94 8.56 14.76
C LEU A 9 -61.85 10.01 14.22
N LEU A 10 -61.93 11.02 15.09
CA LEU A 10 -61.69 12.42 14.69
C LEU A 10 -61.20 13.34 15.84
N LEU A 11 -60.35 12.77 16.72
CA LEU A 11 -59.38 13.52 17.52
C LEU A 11 -57.96 13.02 17.23
N ILE A 12 -57.65 12.80 15.95
CA ILE A 12 -56.25 12.81 15.49
C ILE A 12 -55.81 14.26 15.59
N SER A 13 -55.10 14.59 16.67
CA SER A 13 -54.48 15.90 16.83
C SER A 13 -53.45 16.09 15.70
N ILE A 14 -53.66 17.10 14.86
CA ILE A 14 -52.68 17.53 13.86
C ILE A 14 -51.59 18.35 14.59
N ALA A 15 -50.88 17.66 15.47
CA ALA A 15 -49.55 18.07 15.90
C ALA A 15 -48.60 17.73 14.74
N SER A 16 -48.39 18.70 13.84
CA SER A 16 -47.45 18.55 12.73
C SER A 16 -46.09 18.13 13.28
N ALA A 17 -45.68 16.90 12.98
CA ALA A 17 -44.43 16.32 13.45
C ALA A 17 -43.24 16.93 12.70
N ASN A 18 -42.94 18.19 13.01
CA ASN A 18 -41.69 18.84 12.65
C ASN A 18 -40.57 18.04 13.31
N ALA A 19 -39.91 17.17 12.53
CA ALA A 19 -38.77 16.40 13.01
C ALA A 19 -37.63 17.38 13.32
N ALA A 20 -37.45 17.68 14.60
CA ALA A 20 -36.33 18.47 15.06
C ALA A 20 -35.03 17.71 14.77
N THR A 21 -34.03 18.41 14.24
CA THR A 21 -32.66 17.93 14.30
C THR A 21 -32.28 17.89 15.78
N ASP A 22 -32.21 16.70 16.36
CA ASP A 22 -32.10 16.45 17.81
C ASP A 22 -30.94 15.52 18.19
N ARG A 23 -30.24 14.98 17.17
CA ARG A 23 -29.14 14.03 17.34
C ARG A 23 -27.80 14.62 16.88
N VAL A 24 -26.77 14.44 17.69
CA VAL A 24 -25.36 14.71 17.33
C VAL A 24 -24.58 13.41 17.56
N VAL A 25 -24.08 12.82 16.48
CA VAL A 25 -23.34 11.55 16.46
C VAL A 25 -21.86 11.82 16.27
N CYS A 26 -21.07 11.66 17.33
CA CYS A 26 -19.64 11.95 17.33
C CYS A 26 -18.82 10.66 17.15
N TYR A 27 -18.02 10.56 16.10
CA TYR A 27 -17.10 9.43 15.94
C TYR A 27 -15.76 9.73 16.60
N PHE A 28 -15.21 8.75 17.32
CA PHE A 28 -13.92 8.80 18.00
C PHE A 28 -12.99 7.68 17.51
N GLY A 29 -11.96 8.08 16.76
CA GLY A 29 -10.86 7.20 16.33
C GLY A 29 -9.91 6.87 17.48
N SER A 30 -10.04 5.66 18.03
CA SER A 30 -9.25 5.19 19.18
C SER A 30 -7.72 5.29 18.97
N TRP A 31 -7.27 5.17 17.73
CA TRP A 31 -5.86 5.32 17.31
C TRP A 31 -5.27 6.70 17.62
N ALA A 32 -6.11 7.72 17.85
CA ALA A 32 -5.68 9.05 18.28
C ALA A 32 -4.93 9.06 19.62
N THR A 33 -5.09 8.00 20.42
CA THR A 33 -4.33 7.77 21.66
C THR A 33 -2.82 7.72 21.41
N TYR A 34 -2.42 7.36 20.18
CA TYR A 34 -1.03 7.24 19.72
C TYR A 34 -0.49 8.49 19.01
N ARG A 35 -1.34 9.47 18.67
CA ARG A 35 -0.88 10.77 18.14
C ARG A 35 0.02 11.46 19.16
N ILE A 36 0.94 12.29 18.68
CA ILE A 36 1.92 13.02 19.50
C ILE A 36 1.53 14.49 19.70
N GLY A 37 2.17 15.16 20.67
CA GLY A 37 2.01 16.60 20.89
C GLY A 37 0.55 17.02 21.12
N ASN A 38 0.15 18.13 20.51
CA ASN A 38 -1.19 18.68 20.67
C ASN A 38 -2.29 17.80 20.04
N GLY A 39 -1.95 16.96 19.06
CA GLY A 39 -2.90 16.02 18.45
C GLY A 39 -3.15 14.73 19.24
N LYS A 40 -2.45 14.48 20.37
CA LYS A 40 -2.77 13.33 21.23
C LYS A 40 -4.18 13.46 21.79
N TYR A 41 -5.01 12.44 21.63
CA TYR A 41 -6.38 12.42 22.13
C TYR A 41 -6.74 11.00 22.61
N ASP A 42 -6.98 10.86 23.91
CA ASP A 42 -7.43 9.62 24.56
C ASP A 42 -8.88 9.81 25.07
N VAL A 43 -9.50 8.75 25.58
CA VAL A 43 -10.90 8.73 26.05
C VAL A 43 -11.23 9.86 27.03
N GLU A 44 -10.30 10.22 27.93
CA GLU A 44 -10.50 11.28 28.93
C GLU A 44 -10.62 12.68 28.30
N ASN A 45 -10.11 12.88 27.07
CA ASN A 45 -10.22 14.14 26.34
C ASN A 45 -11.63 14.36 25.74
N ILE A 46 -12.44 13.31 25.63
CA ILE A 46 -13.82 13.41 25.16
C ILE A 46 -14.63 14.29 26.11
N ASN A 47 -15.41 15.22 25.56
CA ASN A 47 -16.45 15.94 26.30
C ASN A 47 -17.83 15.36 25.94
N PRO A 48 -18.39 14.44 26.74
CA PRO A 48 -19.61 13.73 26.37
C PRO A 48 -20.88 14.58 26.45
N ASN A 49 -20.76 15.88 26.74
CA ASN A 49 -21.86 16.84 26.71
C ASN A 49 -21.99 17.58 25.35
N LEU A 50 -21.05 17.40 24.41
CA LEU A 50 -21.13 17.97 23.05
C LEU A 50 -21.81 17.03 22.03
N CYS A 51 -22.25 15.86 22.47
CA CYS A 51 -22.74 14.77 21.62
C CYS A 51 -23.96 14.12 22.29
N THR A 52 -24.93 13.62 21.53
CA THR A 52 -25.98 12.75 22.09
C THR A 52 -25.63 11.27 21.92
N HIS A 53 -24.88 10.95 20.86
CA HIS A 53 -24.31 9.64 20.60
C HIS A 53 -22.80 9.79 20.37
N ILE A 54 -21.98 8.87 20.90
CA ILE A 54 -20.55 8.79 20.63
C ILE A 54 -20.22 7.37 20.19
N VAL A 55 -19.54 7.25 19.05
CA VAL A 55 -19.21 5.98 18.41
C VAL A 55 -17.70 5.76 18.52
N TYR A 56 -17.29 4.76 19.28
CA TYR A 56 -15.90 4.32 19.37
C TYR A 56 -15.55 3.54 18.09
N THR A 57 -14.41 3.83 17.47
CA THR A 57 -13.98 3.15 16.23
C THR A 57 -12.57 2.55 16.37
N PHE A 58 -12.29 1.33 15.90
CA PHE A 58 -13.17 0.32 15.27
C PHE A 58 -12.97 -1.06 15.91
N VAL A 59 -14.01 -1.90 15.86
CA VAL A 59 -13.83 -3.36 15.79
C VAL A 59 -13.79 -3.82 14.33
N GLY A 60 -13.22 -4.98 14.07
CA GLY A 60 -13.17 -5.61 12.75
C GLY A 60 -13.98 -6.90 12.67
N LEU A 61 -13.79 -7.63 11.58
CA LEU A 61 -14.40 -8.93 11.30
C LEU A 61 -13.33 -10.04 11.24
N ASP A 62 -13.56 -11.17 11.89
CA ASP A 62 -12.70 -12.36 11.76
C ASP A 62 -13.11 -13.27 10.59
N THR A 63 -12.23 -14.21 10.23
CA THR A 63 -12.46 -15.16 9.12
C THR A 63 -13.55 -16.22 9.40
N LYS A 64 -14.16 -16.19 10.59
CA LYS A 64 -15.31 -17.02 10.99
C LYS A 64 -16.61 -16.21 11.04
N GLY A 65 -16.56 -14.92 10.67
CA GLY A 65 -17.70 -14.02 10.70
C GLY A 65 -18.02 -13.48 12.10
N SER A 66 -17.07 -13.45 13.04
CA SER A 66 -17.27 -12.89 14.39
C SER A 66 -16.63 -11.50 14.55
N VAL A 67 -17.18 -10.67 15.45
CA VAL A 67 -16.57 -9.38 15.83
C VAL A 67 -15.18 -9.59 16.46
N LYS A 68 -14.20 -8.86 15.93
CA LYS A 68 -12.77 -8.92 16.25
C LYS A 68 -12.30 -7.61 16.88
N ILE A 69 -11.60 -7.70 18.01
CA ILE A 69 -10.89 -6.55 18.61
C ILE A 69 -9.66 -6.25 17.76
N LEU A 70 -9.47 -4.99 17.37
CA LEU A 70 -8.32 -4.57 16.55
C LEU A 70 -7.08 -4.26 17.40
N ASP A 71 -7.25 -3.58 18.54
CA ASP A 71 -6.16 -3.26 19.47
C ASP A 71 -6.49 -3.76 20.90
N SER A 72 -6.17 -5.02 21.17
CA SER A 72 -6.39 -5.63 22.49
C SER A 72 -5.47 -5.09 23.60
N TRP A 73 -4.45 -4.30 23.25
CA TRP A 73 -3.61 -3.62 24.23
C TRP A 73 -4.30 -2.34 24.70
N LEU A 74 -4.74 -1.47 23.80
CA LEU A 74 -5.49 -0.25 24.14
C LEU A 74 -6.87 -0.58 24.72
N ASP A 75 -7.66 -1.39 24.00
CA ASP A 75 -9.08 -1.57 24.29
C ASP A 75 -9.35 -2.39 25.56
N ILE A 76 -8.51 -3.40 25.81
CA ILE A 76 -8.69 -4.36 26.92
C ILE A 76 -7.61 -4.20 27.98
N SER A 77 -6.33 -4.19 27.60
CA SER A 77 -5.23 -4.19 28.59
C SER A 77 -5.05 -2.83 29.29
N LEU A 78 -5.33 -1.73 28.59
CA LEU A 78 -5.51 -0.38 29.16
C LEU A 78 -7.00 0.00 29.36
N GLY A 79 -7.90 -0.95 29.14
CA GLY A 79 -9.33 -0.79 29.36
C GLY A 79 -9.99 0.33 28.55
N GLY A 80 -9.54 0.64 27.33
CA GLY A 80 -10.14 1.66 26.47
C GLY A 80 -11.67 1.61 26.42
N TYR A 81 -12.28 0.42 26.26
CA TYR A 81 -13.74 0.28 26.29
C TYR A 81 -14.35 0.61 27.66
N SER A 82 -13.75 0.15 28.77
CA SER A 82 -14.31 0.38 30.11
C SER A 82 -14.11 1.83 30.57
N ARG A 83 -13.03 2.50 30.15
CA ARG A 83 -12.84 3.95 30.28
C ARG A 83 -13.88 4.71 29.46
N PHE A 84 -14.16 4.27 28.23
CA PHE A 84 -15.15 4.91 27.36
C PHE A 84 -16.57 4.84 27.95
N ILE A 85 -17.00 3.67 28.45
CA ILE A 85 -18.32 3.55 29.10
C ILE A 85 -18.44 4.41 30.36
N GLN A 86 -17.34 4.71 31.07
CA GLN A 86 -17.35 5.63 32.21
C GLN A 86 -17.63 7.09 31.83
N LEU A 87 -17.65 7.47 30.54
CA LEU A 87 -18.14 8.79 30.11
C LEU A 87 -19.61 9.05 30.53
N LYS A 88 -20.41 8.00 30.75
CA LYS A 88 -21.76 8.10 31.35
C LYS A 88 -21.77 8.71 32.75
N GLN A 89 -20.65 8.70 33.48
CA GLN A 89 -20.51 9.40 34.77
C GLN A 89 -20.48 10.93 34.58
N ARG A 90 -20.05 11.42 33.40
CA ARG A 90 -19.98 12.85 33.03
C ARG A 90 -21.20 13.32 32.24
N ASN A 91 -21.89 12.42 31.52
CA ASN A 91 -23.22 12.64 30.94
C ASN A 91 -24.05 11.34 30.98
N PRO A 92 -24.96 11.14 31.95
CA PRO A 92 -25.77 9.92 32.04
C PRO A 92 -26.72 9.67 30.85
N ASN A 93 -27.00 10.69 30.04
CA ASN A 93 -27.92 10.60 28.90
C ASN A 93 -27.23 10.22 27.59
N VAL A 94 -25.89 10.26 27.52
CA VAL A 94 -25.16 9.98 26.28
C VAL A 94 -25.26 8.50 25.89
N LYS A 95 -25.42 8.25 24.59
CA LYS A 95 -25.37 6.90 24.02
C LYS A 95 -23.96 6.60 23.53
N LEU A 96 -23.40 5.49 23.99
CA LEU A 96 -22.04 5.06 23.70
C LEU A 96 -22.11 3.80 22.85
N MET A 97 -21.67 3.90 21.61
CA MET A 97 -21.77 2.84 20.59
C MET A 97 -20.37 2.42 20.13
N ILE A 98 -20.28 1.27 19.48
CA ILE A 98 -19.07 0.74 18.86
C ILE A 98 -19.33 0.52 17.36
N ALA A 99 -18.44 0.99 16.49
CA ALA A 99 -18.53 0.73 15.05
C ALA A 99 -17.69 -0.48 14.62
N ILE A 100 -18.20 -1.23 13.65
CA ILE A 100 -17.41 -2.21 12.90
C ILE A 100 -17.06 -1.69 11.50
N GLY A 101 -15.83 -1.96 11.05
CA GLY A 101 -15.41 -1.74 9.67
C GLY A 101 -14.54 -0.50 9.50
N GLY A 102 -15.01 0.43 8.69
CA GLY A 102 -14.23 1.56 8.18
C GLY A 102 -13.21 1.14 7.12
N TRP A 103 -12.67 2.14 6.42
CA TRP A 103 -11.88 2.01 5.19
C TRP A 103 -10.84 0.89 5.19
N ASN A 104 -10.10 0.73 6.28
CA ASN A 104 -8.96 -0.20 6.38
C ASN A 104 -9.33 -1.69 6.53
N GLU A 105 -10.57 -2.04 6.90
CA GLU A 105 -10.99 -3.45 7.00
C GLU A 105 -11.41 -4.06 5.64
N GLY A 106 -11.61 -3.24 4.60
CA GLY A 106 -11.97 -3.68 3.26
C GLY A 106 -13.41 -4.20 3.13
N SER A 107 -13.73 -4.88 2.02
CA SER A 107 -15.11 -5.30 1.70
C SER A 107 -15.33 -6.81 1.57
N SER A 108 -14.35 -7.57 1.05
CA SER A 108 -14.55 -9.00 0.72
C SER A 108 -14.98 -9.89 1.89
N SER A 109 -14.47 -9.64 3.10
CA SER A 109 -14.88 -10.37 4.31
C SER A 109 -16.34 -10.08 4.70
N TYR A 110 -16.76 -8.82 4.55
CA TYR A 110 -18.11 -8.35 4.87
C TYR A 110 -19.12 -8.87 3.83
N SER A 111 -18.75 -8.86 2.54
CA SER A 111 -19.49 -9.53 1.46
C SER A 111 -19.69 -11.01 1.76
N THR A 112 -18.62 -11.72 2.12
CA THR A 112 -18.66 -13.15 2.44
C THR A 112 -19.58 -13.44 3.63
N MET A 113 -19.53 -12.60 4.67
CA MET A 113 -20.37 -12.72 5.85
C MET A 113 -21.85 -12.41 5.55
N ALA A 114 -22.15 -11.27 4.91
CA ALA A 114 -23.51 -10.80 4.69
C ALA A 114 -24.30 -11.72 3.73
N ASN A 115 -23.64 -12.27 2.70
CA ASN A 115 -24.26 -13.18 1.74
C ASN A 115 -24.46 -14.60 2.26
N SER A 116 -23.79 -14.99 3.35
CA SER A 116 -23.90 -16.32 3.97
C SER A 116 -24.84 -16.31 5.18
N ASP A 117 -25.96 -17.02 5.09
CA ASP A 117 -26.94 -17.08 6.20
C ASP A 117 -26.34 -17.65 7.51
N LEU A 118 -25.33 -18.52 7.41
CA LEU A 118 -24.60 -19.06 8.58
C LEU A 118 -23.64 -18.03 9.19
N LEU A 119 -22.78 -17.41 8.38
CA LEU A 119 -21.79 -16.45 8.89
C LEU A 119 -22.47 -15.19 9.42
N ARG A 120 -23.57 -14.76 8.80
CA ARG A 120 -24.37 -13.63 9.26
C ARG A 120 -25.07 -13.91 10.59
N ALA A 121 -25.54 -15.14 10.83
CA ALA A 121 -26.07 -15.53 12.13
C ALA A 121 -24.98 -15.51 13.21
N VAL A 122 -23.80 -16.09 12.94
CA VAL A 122 -22.63 -16.02 13.82
C VAL A 122 -22.25 -14.56 14.12
N PHE A 123 -22.25 -13.71 13.09
CA PHE A 123 -21.94 -12.30 13.22
C PHE A 123 -22.92 -11.58 14.16
N VAL A 124 -24.22 -11.71 13.91
CA VAL A 124 -25.28 -11.08 14.70
C VAL A 124 -25.18 -11.47 16.18
N GLU A 125 -25.01 -12.77 16.48
CA GLU A 125 -24.82 -13.24 17.87
C GLU A 125 -23.54 -12.66 18.49
N SER A 126 -22.44 -12.59 17.73
CA SER A 126 -21.18 -12.03 18.22
C SER A 126 -21.27 -10.53 18.49
N ALA A 127 -21.98 -9.76 17.66
CA ALA A 127 -22.17 -8.32 17.81
C ALA A 127 -23.04 -7.99 19.04
N VAL A 128 -24.19 -8.67 19.20
CA VAL A 128 -25.02 -8.54 20.41
C VAL A 128 -24.23 -8.88 21.66
N SER A 129 -23.48 -10.00 21.62
CA SER A 129 -22.64 -10.44 22.73
C SER A 129 -21.55 -9.43 23.07
N PHE A 130 -20.92 -8.82 22.07
CA PHE A 130 -19.87 -7.81 22.25
C PHE A 130 -20.40 -6.53 22.89
N VAL A 131 -21.48 -5.97 22.34
CA VAL A 131 -22.14 -4.74 22.83
C VAL A 131 -22.54 -4.92 24.29
N LYS A 132 -23.23 -6.01 24.63
CA LYS A 132 -23.65 -6.32 26.00
C LYS A 132 -22.48 -6.62 26.95
N ARG A 133 -21.43 -7.30 26.48
CA ARG A 133 -20.25 -7.64 27.31
C ARG A 133 -19.49 -6.40 27.77
N TYR A 134 -19.39 -5.38 26.93
CA TYR A 134 -18.60 -4.18 27.23
C TYR A 134 -19.44 -2.98 27.69
N GLY A 135 -20.77 -3.02 27.56
CA GLY A 135 -21.68 -2.01 28.13
C GLY A 135 -22.06 -0.87 27.18
N PHE A 136 -21.88 -1.07 25.88
CA PHE A 136 -22.32 -0.13 24.83
C PHE A 136 -23.86 -0.13 24.70
N ASP A 137 -24.45 1.01 24.35
CA ASP A 137 -25.89 1.17 24.07
C ASP A 137 -26.29 0.68 22.68
N GLY A 138 -25.33 0.35 21.81
CA GLY A 138 -25.60 -0.02 20.44
C GLY A 138 -24.36 -0.22 19.57
N PHE A 139 -24.62 -0.47 18.29
CA PHE A 139 -23.65 -0.86 17.27
C PHE A 139 -23.85 -0.05 15.99
N ASP A 140 -22.76 0.26 15.31
CA ASP A 140 -22.77 0.94 14.02
C ASP A 140 -22.07 0.07 12.97
N VAL A 141 -22.66 -0.07 11.78
CA VAL A 141 -22.05 -0.84 10.68
C VAL A 141 -21.53 0.12 9.62
N ASP A 142 -20.20 0.24 9.57
CA ASP A 142 -19.47 1.08 8.62
C ASP A 142 -18.79 0.17 7.58
N TRP A 143 -19.59 -0.44 6.71
CA TRP A 143 -19.08 -1.27 5.62
C TRP A 143 -18.78 -0.39 4.42
N GLU A 144 -17.48 -0.22 4.15
CA GLU A 144 -16.95 0.51 2.99
C GLU A 144 -16.44 -0.45 1.89
N TYR A 145 -17.19 -0.80 0.84
CA TYR A 145 -18.61 -0.54 0.58
C TYR A 145 -19.24 -1.81 -0.03
N PRO A 146 -20.53 -2.11 0.23
CA PRO A 146 -21.22 -3.23 -0.41
C PRO A 146 -21.09 -3.14 -1.94
N THR A 147 -20.91 -4.27 -2.62
CA THR A 147 -20.70 -4.40 -4.08
C THR A 147 -19.39 -3.82 -4.63
N LEU A 148 -18.56 -3.19 -3.80
CA LEU A 148 -17.34 -2.47 -4.20
C LEU A 148 -16.14 -2.92 -3.35
N ARG A 149 -14.93 -2.44 -3.69
CA ARG A 149 -13.66 -2.73 -2.95
C ARG A 149 -13.42 -4.23 -2.68
N GLY A 150 -13.82 -5.09 -3.62
CA GLY A 150 -13.73 -6.55 -3.50
C GLY A 150 -15.00 -7.26 -3.00
N GLY A 151 -16.12 -6.54 -2.86
CA GLY A 151 -17.46 -7.10 -2.64
C GLY A 151 -18.11 -7.67 -3.91
N ALA A 152 -19.31 -8.25 -3.76
CA ALA A 152 -20.09 -8.91 -4.80
C ALA A 152 -21.41 -8.17 -5.08
N THR A 153 -22.02 -8.31 -6.26
CA THR A 153 -23.28 -7.60 -6.57
C THR A 153 -24.45 -8.04 -5.70
N GLU A 154 -24.40 -9.27 -5.17
CA GLU A 154 -25.33 -9.79 -4.17
C GLU A 154 -25.29 -9.02 -2.83
N ASP A 155 -24.22 -8.29 -2.53
CA ASP A 155 -24.05 -7.53 -1.27
C ASP A 155 -25.18 -6.53 -1.02
N ARG A 156 -25.74 -5.93 -2.09
CA ARG A 156 -26.89 -5.04 -1.98
C ARG A 156 -28.06 -5.70 -1.25
N VAL A 157 -28.24 -7.01 -1.43
CA VAL A 157 -29.26 -7.82 -0.75
C VAL A 157 -28.72 -8.42 0.54
N GLY A 158 -27.45 -8.86 0.56
CA GLY A 158 -26.78 -9.37 1.76
C GLY A 158 -26.77 -8.36 2.91
N PHE A 159 -26.50 -7.09 2.63
CA PHE A 159 -26.53 -5.99 3.59
C PHE A 159 -27.92 -5.79 4.19
N ILE A 160 -28.99 -5.89 3.39
CA ILE A 160 -30.36 -5.82 3.91
C ILE A 160 -30.68 -7.02 4.82
N LYS A 161 -30.27 -8.24 4.44
CA LYS A 161 -30.40 -9.40 5.35
C LYS A 161 -29.64 -9.15 6.66
N LEU A 162 -28.45 -8.53 6.61
CA LEU A 162 -27.63 -8.23 7.78
C LEU A 162 -28.30 -7.21 8.70
N LEU A 163 -28.76 -6.08 8.16
CA LEU A 163 -29.44 -5.06 8.95
C LEU A 163 -30.75 -5.57 9.55
N ARG A 164 -31.52 -6.38 8.80
CA ARG A 164 -32.71 -7.08 9.31
C ARG A 164 -32.39 -8.02 10.47
N ASP A 165 -31.38 -8.88 10.31
CA ASP A 165 -31.05 -9.91 11.29
C ASP A 165 -30.40 -9.31 12.55
N LEU A 166 -29.56 -8.28 12.39
CA LEU A 166 -29.10 -7.43 13.50
C LEU A 166 -30.29 -6.78 14.21
N ARG A 167 -31.16 -6.07 13.48
CA ARG A 167 -32.31 -5.34 14.04
C ARG A 167 -33.20 -6.25 14.89
N ALA A 168 -33.55 -7.42 14.35
CA ALA A 168 -34.41 -8.40 15.02
C ALA A 168 -33.85 -8.88 16.38
N ARG A 169 -32.53 -8.87 16.56
CA ARG A 169 -31.87 -9.22 17.83
C ARG A 169 -31.59 -8.00 18.72
N PHE A 170 -31.27 -6.85 18.14
CA PHE A 170 -31.01 -5.62 18.87
C PHE A 170 -32.27 -5.06 19.55
N ASP A 171 -33.45 -5.15 18.90
CA ASP A 171 -34.73 -4.77 19.51
C ASP A 171 -35.06 -5.60 20.77
N GLN A 172 -34.71 -6.89 20.79
CA GLN A 172 -34.95 -7.78 21.94
C GLN A 172 -34.11 -7.38 23.17
N GLU A 173 -33.01 -6.67 22.95
CA GLU A 173 -32.00 -6.32 23.95
C GLU A 173 -32.02 -4.82 24.29
N GLY A 174 -32.90 -4.03 23.65
CA GLY A 174 -33.01 -2.58 23.83
C GLY A 174 -31.85 -1.78 23.23
N LEU A 175 -31.14 -2.35 22.25
CA LEU A 175 -29.89 -1.81 21.70
C LEU A 175 -30.11 -0.99 20.42
N LEU A 176 -29.34 0.09 20.27
CA LEU A 176 -29.32 0.91 19.06
C LEU A 176 -28.53 0.25 17.93
N LEU A 177 -28.99 0.49 16.70
CA LEU A 177 -28.36 0.05 15.45
C LEU A 177 -28.37 1.21 14.46
N SER A 178 -27.19 1.66 14.04
CA SER A 178 -27.01 2.62 12.94
C SER A 178 -26.06 2.06 11.88
N ILE A 179 -25.91 2.81 10.79
CA ILE A 179 -24.94 2.53 9.73
C ILE A 179 -24.25 3.82 9.30
N ALA A 180 -22.99 3.73 8.88
CA ALA A 180 -22.33 4.75 8.08
C ALA A 180 -22.39 4.36 6.59
N THR A 181 -22.52 5.35 5.70
CA THR A 181 -22.79 5.11 4.27
C THR A 181 -22.19 6.18 3.37
N ALA A 182 -21.69 5.76 2.20
CA ALA A 182 -21.26 6.67 1.13
C ALA A 182 -22.38 7.64 0.71
N ALA A 183 -21.99 8.87 0.40
CA ALA A 183 -22.93 9.96 0.15
C ALA A 183 -23.35 10.14 -1.31
N THR A 184 -22.61 9.61 -2.28
CA THR A 184 -22.85 9.88 -3.71
C THR A 184 -23.87 8.91 -4.34
N ALA A 185 -24.55 9.37 -5.39
CA ALA A 185 -25.72 8.67 -5.96
C ALA A 185 -25.37 7.35 -6.66
N ASP A 186 -24.14 7.20 -7.15
CA ASP A 186 -23.60 5.98 -7.76
C ASP A 186 -23.40 4.86 -6.72
N TYR A 187 -22.93 5.20 -5.52
CA TYR A 187 -22.86 4.27 -4.38
C TYR A 187 -24.27 3.92 -3.88
N LEU A 188 -25.21 4.87 -3.86
CA LEU A 188 -26.61 4.60 -3.52
C LEU A 188 -27.24 3.57 -4.48
N VAL A 189 -27.11 3.80 -5.80
CA VAL A 189 -27.70 2.94 -6.83
C VAL A 189 -27.06 1.55 -6.88
N SER A 190 -25.77 1.42 -6.55
CA SER A 190 -25.08 0.12 -6.46
C SER A 190 -25.32 -0.57 -5.11
N ALA A 191 -24.86 0.01 -4.01
CA ALA A 191 -24.74 -0.64 -2.70
C ALA A 191 -26.03 -0.70 -1.85
N TYR A 192 -26.90 0.31 -1.93
CA TYR A 192 -27.90 0.56 -0.86
C TYR A 192 -29.37 0.49 -1.30
N ASP A 193 -30.12 -0.48 -0.77
CA ASP A 193 -31.59 -0.49 -0.83
C ASP A 193 -32.17 0.39 0.28
N VAL A 194 -32.34 1.68 -0.03
CA VAL A 194 -32.74 2.70 0.93
C VAL A 194 -34.12 2.46 1.56
N PRO A 195 -35.18 2.03 0.83
CA PRO A 195 -36.47 1.68 1.42
C PRO A 195 -36.41 0.52 2.44
N GLU A 196 -35.53 -0.48 2.24
CA GLU A 196 -35.32 -1.53 3.24
C GLU A 196 -34.44 -1.05 4.41
N ILE A 197 -33.34 -0.31 4.16
CA ILE A 197 -32.51 0.32 5.21
C ILE A 197 -33.39 1.13 6.17
N ASN A 198 -34.30 1.94 5.63
CA ASN A 198 -35.22 2.80 6.37
C ASN A 198 -36.12 2.02 7.36
N LYS A 199 -36.32 0.71 7.18
CA LYS A 199 -37.04 -0.14 8.13
C LYS A 199 -36.14 -0.57 9.29
N TYR A 200 -34.94 -1.07 8.99
CA TYR A 200 -34.14 -1.82 9.95
C TYR A 200 -33.24 -0.94 10.84
N VAL A 201 -32.65 0.15 10.33
CA VAL A 201 -31.77 1.00 11.15
C VAL A 201 -32.57 1.98 12.02
N HIS A 202 -31.97 2.46 13.11
CA HIS A 202 -32.48 3.61 13.86
C HIS A 202 -32.16 4.92 13.13
N PHE A 203 -30.92 5.06 12.63
CA PHE A 203 -30.49 6.17 11.80
C PHE A 203 -29.35 5.76 10.84
N VAL A 204 -29.14 6.56 9.80
CA VAL A 204 -28.08 6.49 8.79
C VAL A 204 -27.16 7.69 8.99
N ASN A 205 -25.86 7.46 8.99
CA ASN A 205 -24.82 8.48 9.09
C ASN A 205 -24.20 8.68 7.69
N LEU A 206 -24.57 9.79 7.05
CA LEU A 206 -24.21 10.09 5.67
C LEU A 206 -22.80 10.67 5.60
N MET A 207 -21.85 9.96 5.01
CA MET A 207 -20.45 10.41 4.88
C MET A 207 -20.30 11.41 3.74
N SER A 208 -20.89 12.59 3.90
CA SER A 208 -20.91 13.70 2.92
C SER A 208 -19.65 14.57 2.98
N TYR A 209 -18.52 13.90 2.92
CA TYR A 209 -17.14 14.41 2.86
C TYR A 209 -16.31 13.43 1.99
N ASP A 210 -15.01 13.66 1.86
CA ASP A 210 -14.11 12.96 0.91
C ASP A 210 -14.57 13.10 -0.56
N LEU A 211 -15.38 14.13 -0.86
CA LEU A 211 -16.03 14.35 -2.15
C LEU A 211 -15.06 14.91 -3.21
N HIS A 212 -14.01 15.60 -2.76
CA HIS A 212 -12.84 15.95 -3.56
C HIS A 212 -11.56 15.90 -2.71
N ALA A 213 -10.52 15.27 -3.25
CA ALA A 213 -9.19 15.25 -2.65
C ALA A 213 -8.10 15.20 -3.74
N TYR A 214 -6.84 15.04 -3.32
CA TYR A 214 -5.66 15.16 -4.19
C TYR A 214 -5.64 14.20 -5.41
N TRP A 215 -6.44 13.14 -5.41
CA TRP A 215 -6.59 12.22 -6.53
C TRP A 215 -7.29 12.83 -7.76
N ASP A 216 -8.00 13.95 -7.60
CA ASP A 216 -8.71 14.64 -8.69
C ASP A 216 -7.78 15.37 -9.68
N ALA A 217 -6.48 15.47 -9.39
CA ALA A 217 -5.48 16.26 -10.12
C ALA A 217 -5.81 17.77 -10.28
N GLN A 218 -6.82 18.26 -9.56
CA GLN A 218 -7.19 19.66 -9.38
C GLN A 218 -7.62 19.88 -7.92
N THR A 219 -7.65 21.13 -7.45
CA THR A 219 -8.18 21.48 -6.13
C THR A 219 -9.70 21.36 -6.11
N GLY A 220 -10.24 20.76 -5.04
CA GLY A 220 -11.66 20.65 -4.79
C GLY A 220 -11.98 20.79 -3.30
N ALA A 221 -13.26 20.93 -2.98
CA ALA A 221 -13.70 21.02 -1.60
C ALA A 221 -13.91 19.62 -0.98
N ASN A 222 -13.46 19.39 0.26
CA ASN A 222 -13.68 18.12 0.96
C ASN A 222 -15.18 17.78 1.07
N ALA A 223 -15.98 18.76 1.49
CA ALA A 223 -17.42 18.62 1.74
C ALA A 223 -18.20 19.87 1.28
N PRO A 224 -18.29 20.18 -0.03
CA PRO A 224 -19.00 21.35 -0.51
C PRO A 224 -20.51 21.24 -0.25
N MET A 225 -21.14 22.36 0.12
CA MET A 225 -22.59 22.42 0.33
C MET A 225 -23.37 22.25 -1.00
N TYR A 226 -22.84 22.84 -2.07
CA TYR A 226 -23.42 22.93 -3.41
C TYR A 226 -22.31 22.78 -4.48
N PRO A 227 -22.62 22.41 -5.73
CA PRO A 227 -21.64 22.37 -6.80
C PRO A 227 -21.29 23.77 -7.32
N ASN A 228 -20.10 23.94 -7.89
CA ASN A 228 -19.75 25.14 -8.66
C ASN A 228 -20.53 25.22 -9.98
N SER A 229 -20.68 26.43 -10.51
CA SER A 229 -21.36 26.67 -11.81
C SER A 229 -20.69 26.04 -13.04
N TRP A 230 -19.48 25.49 -12.89
CA TRP A 230 -18.73 24.77 -13.93
C TRP A 230 -18.66 23.25 -13.68
N GLU A 231 -19.17 22.76 -12.55
CA GLU A 231 -19.32 21.32 -12.26
C GLU A 231 -20.63 20.80 -12.88
N THR A 232 -20.75 20.91 -14.21
CA THR A 232 -22.00 20.63 -14.96
C THR A 232 -22.14 19.18 -15.45
N GLY A 233 -21.16 18.33 -15.16
CA GLY A 233 -21.20 16.91 -15.51
C GLY A 233 -22.15 16.13 -14.59
N PHE A 234 -22.75 15.04 -15.09
CA PHE A 234 -23.70 14.24 -14.33
C PHE A 234 -23.15 13.75 -12.98
N TYR A 235 -21.89 13.32 -12.93
CA TYR A 235 -21.23 12.91 -11.69
C TYR A 235 -20.74 14.10 -10.87
N SER A 236 -20.02 15.07 -11.47
CA SER A 236 -19.42 16.19 -10.72
C SER A 236 -20.47 17.12 -10.09
N SER A 237 -21.63 17.32 -10.74
CA SER A 237 -22.76 18.07 -10.15
C SER A 237 -23.38 17.40 -8.92
N MET A 238 -23.03 16.14 -8.62
CA MET A 238 -23.54 15.39 -7.47
C MET A 238 -22.53 15.24 -6.31
N LEU A 239 -21.30 15.72 -6.46
CA LEU A 239 -20.25 15.66 -5.43
C LEU A 239 -20.42 16.78 -4.38
N ASN A 240 -21.59 16.86 -3.74
CA ASN A 240 -21.91 17.89 -2.75
C ASN A 240 -23.03 17.45 -1.79
N VAL A 241 -23.05 18.07 -0.60
CA VAL A 241 -23.98 17.77 0.50
C VAL A 241 -25.45 17.84 0.07
N ASP A 242 -25.85 18.87 -0.68
CA ASP A 242 -27.26 19.02 -1.08
C ASP A 242 -27.72 17.91 -2.04
N ALA A 243 -26.90 17.56 -3.03
CA ALA A 243 -27.17 16.46 -3.94
C ALA A 243 -27.21 15.11 -3.19
N SER A 244 -26.24 14.84 -2.31
CA SER A 244 -26.18 13.63 -1.48
C SER A 244 -27.40 13.46 -0.58
N VAL A 245 -27.79 14.50 0.16
CA VAL A 245 -28.98 14.46 1.02
C VAL A 245 -30.25 14.27 0.19
N ARG A 246 -30.41 15.00 -0.93
CA ARG A 246 -31.57 14.81 -1.81
C ARG A 246 -31.65 13.41 -2.41
N ALA A 247 -30.52 12.80 -2.76
CA ALA A 247 -30.49 11.43 -3.28
C ALA A 247 -31.02 10.42 -2.25
N TRP A 248 -30.54 10.48 -1.01
CA TRP A 248 -30.99 9.59 0.08
C TRP A 248 -32.44 9.80 0.49
N LEU A 249 -32.93 11.04 0.55
CA LEU A 249 -34.34 11.32 0.81
C LEU A 249 -35.24 10.92 -0.37
N GLY A 250 -34.82 11.20 -1.61
CA GLY A 250 -35.54 10.82 -2.83
C GLY A 250 -35.61 9.31 -3.05
N ALA A 251 -34.62 8.56 -2.56
CA ALA A 251 -34.63 7.10 -2.51
C ALA A 251 -35.51 6.51 -1.38
N GLY A 252 -36.15 7.34 -0.55
CA GLY A 252 -37.16 6.91 0.41
C GLY A 252 -36.69 6.76 1.86
N LEU A 253 -35.53 7.31 2.24
CA LEU A 253 -35.16 7.42 3.66
C LEU A 253 -36.02 8.47 4.36
N ALA A 254 -36.53 8.18 5.55
CA ALA A 254 -37.23 9.17 6.36
C ALA A 254 -36.24 10.26 6.85
N PRO A 255 -36.50 11.57 6.68
CA PRO A 255 -35.58 12.64 7.10
C PRO A 255 -35.09 12.52 8.56
N ALA A 256 -35.99 12.18 9.50
CA ALA A 256 -35.65 11.96 10.90
C ALA A 256 -34.61 10.83 11.15
N LYS A 257 -34.44 9.90 10.21
CA LYS A 257 -33.42 8.85 10.27
C LYS A 257 -32.08 9.26 9.65
N LEU A 258 -31.98 10.36 8.93
CA LEU A 258 -30.72 10.81 8.33
C LEU A 258 -29.94 11.70 9.31
N SER A 259 -28.65 11.37 9.53
CA SER A 259 -27.66 12.25 10.13
C SER A 259 -26.77 12.82 9.01
N LEU A 260 -26.65 14.14 8.90
CA LEU A 260 -25.73 14.78 7.94
C LEU A 260 -24.28 14.72 8.46
N GLY A 261 -23.37 14.04 7.77
CA GLY A 261 -21.95 14.00 8.12
C GLY A 261 -21.21 15.29 7.79
N VAL A 262 -20.42 15.78 8.75
CA VAL A 262 -19.51 16.92 8.61
C VAL A 262 -18.09 16.54 9.03
N PRO A 263 -17.06 16.94 8.26
CA PRO A 263 -15.68 16.62 8.58
C PRO A 263 -15.09 17.58 9.61
N VAL A 264 -14.24 17.06 10.50
CA VAL A 264 -13.36 17.82 11.42
C VAL A 264 -11.91 17.76 10.92
N PHE A 265 -11.76 17.68 9.60
CA PHE A 265 -10.51 17.54 8.88
C PHE A 265 -10.64 18.18 7.50
N GLY A 266 -9.51 18.42 6.84
CA GLY A 266 -9.45 19.03 5.53
C GLY A 266 -8.51 18.29 4.59
N HIS A 267 -8.92 18.15 3.33
CA HIS A 267 -8.04 17.64 2.28
C HIS A 267 -7.08 18.72 1.77
N THR A 268 -5.85 18.30 1.53
CA THR A 268 -4.75 19.19 1.12
C THR A 268 -4.12 18.76 -0.19
N PHE A 269 -3.71 19.75 -0.95
CA PHE A 269 -3.31 19.61 -2.34
C PHE A 269 -2.01 20.39 -2.58
N LYS A 270 -1.16 19.84 -3.45
CA LYS A 270 0.04 20.51 -3.93
C LYS A 270 -0.24 21.12 -5.30
N LEU A 271 -0.34 22.44 -5.38
CA LEU A 271 -0.66 23.18 -6.60
C LEU A 271 0.43 23.00 -7.67
N ALA A 272 0.01 22.87 -8.93
CA ALA A 272 0.91 22.84 -10.08
C ALA A 272 1.57 24.20 -10.37
N SER A 273 0.90 25.31 -9.99
CA SER A 273 1.45 26.66 -10.00
C SER A 273 1.08 27.39 -8.72
N THR A 274 2.01 28.17 -8.17
CA THR A 274 1.75 29.06 -7.01
C THR A 274 0.91 30.29 -7.37
N THR A 275 0.63 30.51 -8.65
CA THR A 275 -0.20 31.62 -9.14
C THR A 275 -1.67 31.25 -9.31
N ASP A 276 -2.01 29.97 -9.32
CA ASP A 276 -3.38 29.49 -9.51
C ASP A 276 -3.88 28.81 -8.22
N THR A 277 -4.80 29.48 -7.53
CA THR A 277 -5.15 29.21 -6.12
C THR A 277 -6.66 29.13 -5.88
N ARG A 278 -7.44 29.28 -6.95
CA ARG A 278 -8.90 29.07 -6.99
C ARG A 278 -9.25 27.59 -6.90
N ILE A 279 -10.49 27.27 -6.52
CA ILE A 279 -11.03 25.91 -6.66
C ILE A 279 -11.02 25.52 -8.15
N GLY A 280 -10.62 24.29 -8.45
CA GLY A 280 -10.32 23.80 -9.80
C GLY A 280 -8.93 24.17 -10.33
N ALA A 281 -8.05 24.79 -9.53
CA ALA A 281 -6.64 24.98 -9.91
C ALA A 281 -5.93 23.61 -10.01
N PRO A 282 -5.13 23.32 -11.06
CA PRO A 282 -4.45 22.03 -11.24
C PRO A 282 -3.44 21.70 -10.13
N THR A 283 -3.27 20.41 -9.83
CA THR A 283 -2.42 19.91 -8.74
C THR A 283 -1.45 18.83 -9.21
N ILE A 284 -0.43 18.56 -8.39
CA ILE A 284 0.65 17.57 -8.65
C ILE A 284 0.74 16.51 -7.54
N GLY A 285 -0.34 16.34 -6.76
CA GLY A 285 -0.44 15.37 -5.67
C GLY A 285 -0.88 15.95 -4.33
N PRO A 286 -0.75 15.16 -3.24
CA PRO A 286 -1.18 15.57 -1.90
C PRO A 286 -0.39 16.75 -1.34
N GLY A 287 -1.05 17.55 -0.49
CA GLY A 287 -0.40 18.56 0.32
C GLY A 287 0.50 17.96 1.41
N ASP A 288 1.38 18.80 1.95
CA ASP A 288 2.39 18.39 2.93
C ASP A 288 1.74 18.03 4.28
N ALA A 289 2.11 16.86 4.82
CA ALA A 289 1.48 16.23 5.99
C ALA A 289 1.39 17.12 7.25
N GLY A 290 0.46 16.75 8.13
CA GLY A 290 0.30 17.37 9.45
C GLY A 290 1.31 16.87 10.49
N PRO A 291 1.68 17.68 11.51
CA PRO A 291 2.63 17.29 12.56
C PRO A 291 2.11 16.20 13.53
N TYR A 292 0.81 15.89 13.54
CA TYR A 292 0.16 14.94 14.44
C TYR A 292 -0.63 13.84 13.71
N THR A 293 -1.25 14.16 12.57
CA THR A 293 -1.88 13.17 11.67
C THR A 293 -0.83 12.40 10.88
N LEU A 294 0.27 13.05 10.49
CA LEU A 294 1.38 12.50 9.70
C LEU A 294 0.98 11.97 8.31
N GLU A 295 -0.20 12.33 7.83
CA GLU A 295 -0.79 11.86 6.58
C GLU A 295 -0.68 12.93 5.46
N PRO A 296 0.02 12.67 4.34
CA PRO A 296 0.03 13.57 3.19
C PRO A 296 -1.36 13.63 2.54
N GLY A 297 -1.86 14.84 2.26
CA GLY A 297 -3.17 15.03 1.61
C GLY A 297 -4.34 15.22 2.58
N THR A 298 -4.10 15.11 3.88
CA THR A 298 -5.11 15.28 4.95
C THR A 298 -4.51 16.10 6.10
N LEU A 299 -5.33 16.91 6.77
CA LEU A 299 -4.99 17.60 8.03
C LEU A 299 -6.18 17.58 8.98
N SER A 300 -5.95 17.44 10.28
CA SER A 300 -7.00 17.66 11.28
C SER A 300 -7.34 19.14 11.40
N TYR A 301 -8.54 19.49 11.88
CA TYR A 301 -8.91 20.88 12.13
C TYR A 301 -7.92 21.58 13.08
N LEU A 302 -7.42 20.89 14.11
CA LEU A 302 -6.34 21.38 14.97
C LEU A 302 -5.08 21.79 14.17
N GLU A 303 -4.62 20.95 13.25
CA GLU A 303 -3.43 21.25 12.43
C GLU A 303 -3.70 22.38 11.43
N ILE A 304 -4.93 22.51 10.95
CA ILE A 304 -5.36 23.60 10.08
C ILE A 304 -5.37 24.91 10.87
N CYS A 305 -6.01 24.97 12.04
CA CYS A 305 -6.06 26.19 12.84
C CYS A 305 -4.68 26.60 13.37
N GLU A 306 -3.80 25.65 13.74
CA GLU A 306 -2.39 25.94 14.06
C GLU A 306 -1.64 26.52 12.85
N LYS A 307 -1.77 25.92 11.64
CA LYS A 307 -1.14 26.44 10.41
C LYS A 307 -1.67 27.81 10.00
N LEU A 308 -2.95 28.10 10.25
CA LEU A 308 -3.57 29.39 9.97
C LEU A 308 -3.16 30.47 10.97
N ASN A 309 -3.10 30.15 12.27
CA ASN A 309 -2.65 31.07 13.32
C ASN A 309 -1.13 31.35 13.26
N ALA A 310 -0.32 30.41 12.78
CA ALA A 310 1.09 30.65 12.44
C ALA A 310 1.27 31.63 11.27
N GLY A 311 0.22 31.92 10.51
CA GLY A 311 0.18 32.96 9.48
C GLY A 311 0.81 32.58 8.14
N GLY A 312 0.79 33.55 7.22
CA GLY A 312 1.30 33.39 5.85
C GLY A 312 0.41 32.56 4.90
N TYR A 313 -0.69 31.99 5.39
CA TYR A 313 -1.77 31.45 4.57
C TYR A 313 -2.79 32.53 4.23
N THR A 314 -3.17 32.64 2.96
CA THR A 314 -4.35 33.41 2.54
C THR A 314 -5.59 32.56 2.80
N LYS A 315 -6.51 33.05 3.62
CA LYS A 315 -7.84 32.44 3.82
C LYS A 315 -8.83 33.00 2.79
N ALA A 316 -9.67 32.13 2.24
CA ALA A 316 -10.72 32.46 1.29
C ALA A 316 -11.99 31.63 1.60
N PHE A 317 -13.12 32.02 1.02
CA PHE A 317 -14.40 31.33 1.21
C PHE A 317 -15.13 31.22 -0.13
N SER A 318 -15.59 30.02 -0.47
CA SER A 318 -16.41 29.80 -1.66
C SER A 318 -17.84 30.22 -1.37
N SER A 319 -18.26 31.38 -1.87
CA SER A 319 -19.66 31.83 -1.74
C SER A 319 -20.65 30.97 -2.52
N VAL A 320 -20.18 30.12 -3.44
CA VAL A 320 -21.00 29.14 -4.16
C VAL A 320 -21.11 27.85 -3.35
N GLN A 321 -19.98 27.24 -2.99
CA GLN A 321 -19.94 25.94 -2.30
C GLN A 321 -20.09 26.05 -0.76
N GLN A 322 -20.17 27.26 -0.22
CA GLN A 322 -20.39 27.60 1.20
C GLN A 322 -19.36 26.98 2.17
N VAL A 323 -18.10 26.88 1.75
CA VAL A 323 -16.98 26.32 2.53
C VAL A 323 -15.73 27.19 2.44
N PRO A 324 -14.89 27.23 3.49
CA PRO A 324 -13.59 27.89 3.46
C PRO A 324 -12.55 27.08 2.68
N TYR A 325 -11.51 27.79 2.24
CA TYR A 325 -10.24 27.19 1.82
C TYR A 325 -9.08 28.13 2.15
N ALA A 326 -7.86 27.61 2.16
CA ALA A 326 -6.67 28.40 2.43
C ALA A 326 -5.48 27.95 1.59
N TYR A 327 -4.57 28.86 1.26
CA TYR A 327 -3.40 28.55 0.44
C TYR A 327 -2.15 29.35 0.80
N ARG A 328 -0.98 28.76 0.57
CA ARG A 328 0.34 29.34 0.79
C ARG A 328 1.37 28.72 -0.15
N GLY A 329 1.94 29.52 -1.05
CA GLY A 329 2.91 29.01 -2.02
C GLY A 329 2.27 27.95 -2.93
N ASN A 330 2.72 26.70 -2.84
CA ASN A 330 2.11 25.57 -3.54
C ASN A 330 1.20 24.69 -2.65
N GLN A 331 0.97 25.06 -1.40
CA GLN A 331 0.08 24.33 -0.49
C GLN A 331 -1.33 24.92 -0.55
N TRP A 332 -2.34 24.05 -0.67
CA TRP A 332 -3.76 24.43 -0.69
C TRP A 332 -4.56 23.47 0.19
N ILE A 333 -5.54 24.01 0.92
CA ILE A 333 -6.30 23.32 1.98
C ILE A 333 -7.78 23.62 1.79
N SER A 334 -8.62 22.60 1.55
CA SER A 334 -10.06 22.70 1.83
C SER A 334 -10.32 22.21 3.24
N TYR A 335 -11.24 22.86 3.96
CA TYR A 335 -11.63 22.48 5.31
C TYR A 335 -13.06 22.95 5.59
N ASP A 336 -13.58 22.60 6.77
CA ASP A 336 -14.77 23.21 7.35
C ASP A 336 -14.38 24.12 8.53
N ASP A 337 -15.09 25.23 8.70
CA ASP A 337 -14.97 26.12 9.84
C ASP A 337 -16.31 26.27 10.57
N VAL A 338 -16.33 27.00 11.69
CA VAL A 338 -17.54 27.25 12.50
C VAL A 338 -18.70 27.85 11.67
N ASN A 339 -18.41 28.55 10.58
CA ASN A 339 -19.41 29.16 9.69
C ASN A 339 -19.95 28.16 8.65
N SER A 340 -19.10 27.40 7.94
CA SER A 340 -19.57 26.36 7.01
C SER A 340 -20.31 25.23 7.73
N ILE A 341 -19.87 24.88 8.94
CA ILE A 341 -20.59 23.98 9.86
C ILE A 341 -21.97 24.55 10.20
N ALA A 342 -22.08 25.82 10.58
CA ALA A 342 -23.39 26.43 10.84
C ALA A 342 -24.30 26.40 9.61
N ILE A 343 -23.77 26.69 8.41
CA ILE A 343 -24.53 26.62 7.17
C ILE A 343 -25.08 25.20 6.91
N LYS A 344 -24.26 24.16 7.17
CA LYS A 344 -24.64 22.74 7.06
C LYS A 344 -25.68 22.31 8.10
N VAL A 345 -25.54 22.71 9.36
CA VAL A 345 -26.53 22.40 10.41
C VAL A 345 -27.86 23.10 10.14
N GLN A 346 -27.84 24.37 9.72
CA GLN A 346 -29.04 25.09 9.35
C GLN A 346 -29.68 24.55 8.06
N TYR A 347 -28.89 23.94 7.16
CA TYR A 347 -29.42 23.15 6.04
C TYR A 347 -30.11 21.87 6.51
N ALA A 348 -29.47 21.08 7.38
CA ALA A 348 -30.05 19.86 7.95
C ALA A 348 -31.41 20.15 8.61
N LYS A 349 -31.51 21.25 9.38
CA LYS A 349 -32.78 21.74 9.95
C LYS A 349 -33.83 22.09 8.89
N ARG A 350 -33.47 22.82 7.83
CA ARG A 350 -34.40 23.13 6.72
C ARG A 350 -34.89 21.88 5.98
N MET A 351 -34.08 20.83 5.94
CA MET A 351 -34.43 19.53 5.34
C MET A 351 -35.12 18.56 6.32
N ASN A 352 -35.36 18.98 7.57
CA ASN A 352 -35.92 18.16 8.66
C ASN A 352 -35.12 16.88 8.94
N LEU A 353 -33.79 16.94 8.79
CA LEU A 353 -32.92 15.80 9.10
C LEU A 353 -32.85 15.60 10.61
N GLY A 354 -32.88 14.34 11.07
CA GLY A 354 -32.88 14.03 12.49
C GLY A 354 -31.57 14.34 13.22
N GLY A 355 -30.45 14.48 12.52
CA GLY A 355 -29.20 14.80 13.19
C GLY A 355 -28.04 15.27 12.32
N ILE A 356 -26.92 15.47 12.99
CA ILE A 356 -25.60 15.73 12.44
C ILE A 356 -24.68 14.60 12.89
N MET A 357 -23.79 14.14 12.02
CA MET A 357 -22.70 13.22 12.33
C MET A 357 -21.37 13.97 12.17
N VAL A 358 -20.42 13.71 13.07
CA VAL A 358 -19.15 14.44 13.19
C VAL A 358 -18.01 13.45 13.09
N TRP A 359 -17.23 13.52 12.00
CA TRP A 359 -16.07 12.69 11.76
C TRP A 359 -14.79 13.54 11.70
N SER A 360 -13.91 13.52 12.69
CA SER A 360 -13.93 12.77 13.96
C SER A 360 -13.40 13.65 15.10
N ILE A 361 -13.90 13.45 16.32
CA ILE A 361 -13.74 14.44 17.41
C ILE A 361 -12.30 14.57 17.92
N GLU A 362 -11.44 13.58 17.71
CA GLU A 362 -10.00 13.67 17.98
C GLU A 362 -9.24 14.66 17.09
N SER A 363 -9.89 15.13 16.02
CA SER A 363 -9.30 16.00 15.00
C SER A 363 -9.67 17.48 15.22
N ASP A 364 -10.58 17.76 16.16
CA ASP A 364 -10.95 19.09 16.64
C ASP A 364 -9.86 19.70 17.54
N ASP A 365 -9.90 21.01 17.80
CA ASP A 365 -9.04 21.63 18.82
C ASP A 365 -9.59 21.35 20.23
N ALA A 366 -9.38 20.13 20.69
CA ALA A 366 -9.86 19.63 21.98
C ALA A 366 -9.41 20.45 23.20
N ARG A 367 -8.35 21.26 23.06
CA ARG A 367 -7.69 21.97 24.15
C ARG A 367 -7.91 23.49 24.11
N GLY A 368 -8.33 24.04 22.97
CA GLY A 368 -8.53 25.48 22.76
C GLY A 368 -7.24 26.24 22.48
N ILE A 369 -6.24 25.56 21.93
CA ILE A 369 -4.90 26.08 21.61
C ILE A 369 -4.98 27.16 20.52
N CYS A 370 -5.90 27.03 19.58
CA CYS A 370 -6.14 27.97 18.49
C CYS A 370 -6.95 29.21 18.89
N GLY A 371 -7.43 29.28 20.15
CA GLY A 371 -8.16 30.44 20.69
C GLY A 371 -9.66 30.49 20.39
N GLU A 372 -10.20 29.52 19.64
CA GLU A 372 -11.63 29.45 19.28
C GLU A 372 -12.50 28.75 20.36
N GLY A 373 -11.91 28.39 21.51
CA GLY A 373 -12.52 27.57 22.55
C GLY A 373 -12.22 26.08 22.38
N GLN A 374 -12.70 25.23 23.29
CA GLN A 374 -12.45 23.78 23.24
C GLN A 374 -13.44 23.05 22.34
N ASN A 375 -12.92 22.23 21.42
CA ASN A 375 -13.67 21.50 20.39
C ASN A 375 -14.55 22.48 19.57
N PRO A 376 -13.98 23.52 18.92
CA PRO A 376 -14.74 24.58 18.26
C PRO A 376 -15.72 24.06 17.20
N ILE A 377 -15.35 23.05 16.41
CA ILE A 377 -16.22 22.47 15.37
C ILE A 377 -17.36 21.66 15.99
N THR A 378 -17.05 20.76 16.94
CA THR A 378 -18.05 19.93 17.61
C THR A 378 -18.99 20.77 18.47
N SER A 379 -18.48 21.81 19.13
CA SER A 379 -19.27 22.78 19.89
C SER A 379 -20.14 23.66 18.98
N ALA A 380 -19.68 23.98 17.76
CA ALA A 380 -20.51 24.64 16.76
C ALA A 380 -21.67 23.73 16.33
N VAL A 381 -21.42 22.45 16.03
CA VAL A 381 -22.48 21.48 15.73
C VAL A 381 -23.51 21.42 16.87
N TYR A 382 -23.06 21.21 18.11
CA TYR A 382 -23.96 21.11 19.26
C TYR A 382 -24.80 22.39 19.47
N ARG A 383 -24.17 23.57 19.44
CA ARG A 383 -24.83 24.87 19.60
C ARG A 383 -25.82 25.16 18.48
N GLU A 384 -25.49 24.87 17.22
CA GLU A 384 -26.39 25.12 16.09
C GLU A 384 -27.56 24.12 16.08
N VAL A 385 -27.39 22.92 16.66
CA VAL A 385 -28.48 21.94 16.87
C VAL A 385 -29.40 22.36 18.03
N PHE A 386 -28.87 22.58 19.25
CA PHE A 386 -29.70 22.76 20.46
C PHE A 386 -29.91 24.21 20.90
N GLY A 387 -29.18 25.18 20.33
CA GLY A 387 -29.21 26.60 20.70
C GLY A 387 -28.06 27.01 21.63
N SER A 388 -28.01 28.29 21.98
CA SER A 388 -26.91 28.91 22.75
C SER A 388 -26.96 28.65 24.27
N GLY A 389 -27.55 27.53 24.69
CA GLY A 389 -27.45 27.06 26.07
C GLY A 389 -26.08 26.44 26.31
N ASN A 390 -25.37 26.89 27.33
CA ASN A 390 -24.26 26.10 27.88
C ASN A 390 -24.81 24.72 28.27
N PRO A 391 -24.09 23.60 28.04
CA PRO A 391 -24.56 22.28 28.40
C PRO A 391 -24.55 22.08 29.93
N THR A 392 -25.60 22.55 30.59
CA THR A 392 -25.84 22.38 32.02
C THR A 392 -26.23 20.93 32.33
N PRO A 393 -25.54 20.24 33.25
CA PRO A 393 -25.93 18.91 33.69
C PRO A 393 -27.30 18.91 34.40
N GLY A 394 -28.34 18.55 33.66
CA GLY A 394 -29.65 18.20 34.19
C GLY A 394 -30.65 19.35 34.38
N THR A 395 -31.55 19.52 33.41
CA THR A 395 -32.95 19.91 33.70
C THR A 395 -33.88 19.21 32.72
N THR A 396 -34.06 17.89 32.89
CA THR A 396 -35.18 17.19 32.26
C THR A 396 -36.45 17.58 33.02
N THR A 397 -37.40 18.25 32.37
CA THR A 397 -38.71 18.60 32.93
C THR A 397 -39.58 17.34 33.10
N SER A 398 -39.27 16.57 34.14
CA SER A 398 -40.02 15.35 34.49
C SER A 398 -41.35 15.72 35.15
N ALA A 399 -42.46 15.19 34.62
CA ALA A 399 -43.74 15.24 35.31
C ALA A 399 -43.65 14.45 36.63
N ALA A 400 -44.27 14.96 37.69
CA ALA A 400 -44.04 14.47 39.04
C ALA A 400 -44.54 13.02 39.25
N THR A 401 -43.76 12.22 39.97
CA THR A 401 -44.25 11.06 40.74
C THR A 401 -43.46 10.99 42.04
N THR A 402 -44.14 10.77 43.16
CA THR A 402 -43.63 11.01 44.51
C THR A 402 -43.24 9.71 45.21
N THR A 403 -42.08 9.62 45.86
CA THR A 403 -41.96 9.08 47.24
C THR A 403 -40.56 9.25 47.88
N THR A 404 -40.58 9.80 49.10
CA THR A 404 -39.69 9.66 50.29
C THR A 404 -38.28 9.03 50.24
N ALA A 405 -37.38 9.58 51.09
CA ALA A 405 -35.97 9.19 51.26
C ALA A 405 -35.60 8.87 52.73
N ARG A 406 -34.37 8.34 52.99
CA ARG A 406 -33.51 8.69 54.15
C ARG A 406 -32.04 8.18 54.00
N PRO A 407 -30.98 8.87 54.49
CA PRO A 407 -29.56 8.54 54.20
C PRO A 407 -28.62 8.29 55.41
N ALA A 408 -27.35 7.94 55.12
CA ALA A 408 -26.14 7.89 55.99
C ALA A 408 -24.86 7.74 55.10
N THR A 409 -23.58 8.00 55.46
CA THR A 409 -22.91 8.86 56.47
C THR A 409 -21.40 9.04 56.11
N THR A 410 -20.76 10.10 56.63
CA THR A 410 -19.34 10.59 56.52
C THR A 410 -18.27 9.66 57.19
N THR A 411 -16.92 9.79 57.17
CA THR A 411 -15.94 10.95 57.17
C THR A 411 -14.48 10.53 56.81
N THR A 412 -13.57 11.48 56.48
CA THR A 412 -12.11 11.28 56.23
C THR A 412 -11.22 12.46 56.71
N THR A 413 -10.03 12.22 57.31
CA THR A 413 -8.94 13.20 57.66
C THR A 413 -7.65 12.43 58.12
N ALA A 414 -6.37 12.88 58.08
CA ALA A 414 -5.65 14.06 57.53
C ALA A 414 -4.08 13.82 57.39
N ARG A 415 -3.24 14.87 57.24
CA ARG A 415 -1.80 14.97 56.75
C ARG A 415 -0.84 15.54 57.88
N PRO A 416 0.45 16.05 57.73
CA PRO A 416 1.49 16.09 56.64
C PRO A 416 3.06 16.04 56.99
N VAL A 417 3.94 15.70 56.00
CA VAL A 417 5.45 15.94 55.88
C VAL A 417 6.41 15.47 57.02
N THR A 418 7.75 15.69 57.18
CA THR A 418 8.91 16.52 56.64
C THR A 418 10.27 15.88 57.17
N THR A 419 11.58 16.04 56.78
CA THR A 419 12.42 16.59 55.64
C THR A 419 13.93 16.16 55.73
N THR A 420 14.75 16.45 54.69
CA THR A 420 16.24 16.77 54.64
C THR A 420 17.40 15.79 55.02
N SER A 421 18.11 15.29 53.98
CA SER A 421 19.55 15.53 53.57
C SER A 421 20.85 15.09 54.34
N ALA A 422 21.75 14.39 53.59
CA ALA A 422 23.25 14.27 53.66
C ALA A 422 23.93 13.53 54.85
N THR A 423 25.15 12.93 54.82
CA THR A 423 26.37 13.02 53.94
C THR A 423 27.13 11.65 53.83
N THR A 424 28.25 11.57 53.09
CA THR A 424 29.09 10.38 52.68
C THR A 424 30.01 9.73 53.78
N TYR A 425 30.90 8.69 53.60
CA TYR A 425 31.82 8.30 52.50
C TYR A 425 32.48 6.85 52.59
N ARG A 426 32.78 6.25 51.41
CA ARG A 426 33.99 5.46 50.96
C ARG A 426 34.41 4.04 51.49
N THR A 427 34.54 3.07 50.53
CA THR A 427 35.59 1.99 50.33
C THR A 427 35.78 0.82 51.35
N THR A 428 36.12 -0.44 51.02
CA THR A 428 36.16 -1.26 49.75
C THR A 428 36.24 -2.77 50.08
N THR A 429 35.66 -3.67 49.26
CA THR A 429 36.24 -4.94 48.72
C THR A 429 35.22 -5.70 47.86
N THR A 430 35.63 -6.77 47.16
CA THR A 430 34.90 -7.32 46.00
C THR A 430 34.68 -8.84 46.09
N ALA A 431 33.43 -9.31 45.96
CA ALA A 431 33.11 -10.70 45.62
C ALA A 431 31.73 -10.84 44.94
N THR A 432 31.64 -11.85 44.07
CA THR A 432 30.52 -12.33 43.25
C THR A 432 29.09 -11.98 43.70
N THR A 433 28.52 -10.91 43.13
CA THR A 433 27.07 -10.65 43.05
C THR A 433 26.71 -10.07 41.68
N SER A 434 25.41 -10.01 41.37
CA SER A 434 24.84 -9.44 40.13
C SER A 434 25.56 -8.17 39.67
N ARG A 435 26.06 -8.15 38.42
CA ARG A 435 26.75 -7.01 37.79
C ARG A 435 25.96 -5.71 38.06
N PRO A 436 26.42 -4.83 38.96
CA PRO A 436 25.70 -3.60 39.24
C PRO A 436 25.77 -2.70 38.00
N SER A 437 24.73 -1.92 37.75
CA SER A 437 24.78 -0.91 36.71
C SER A 437 25.91 0.06 37.03
N GLN A 438 26.95 0.12 36.20
CA GLN A 438 27.81 1.30 36.16
C GLN A 438 26.88 2.49 35.89
N LYS A 439 26.76 3.40 36.87
CA LYS A 439 26.07 4.67 36.66
C LYS A 439 26.84 5.41 35.57
N LEU A 440 26.33 5.35 34.34
CA LEU A 440 26.78 6.21 33.25
C LEU A 440 26.55 7.66 33.71
N VAL A 441 27.54 8.52 33.52
CA VAL A 441 27.53 9.92 33.97
C VAL A 441 27.63 10.82 32.75
N CYS A 442 26.83 11.88 32.73
CA CYS A 442 26.84 12.91 31.71
C CYS A 442 28.20 13.62 31.65
N PRO A 443 28.99 13.50 30.55
CA PRO A 443 30.33 14.08 30.47
C PRO A 443 30.32 15.59 30.21
N ALA A 444 29.22 16.11 29.64
CA ALA A 444 29.03 17.52 29.29
C ALA A 444 27.52 17.86 29.26
N SER A 445 27.21 19.16 29.10
CA SER A 445 25.85 19.62 28.77
C SER A 445 25.51 19.21 27.34
N GLY A 446 24.31 18.66 27.11
CA GLY A 446 23.86 18.28 25.77
C GLY A 446 22.99 17.03 25.80
N PHE A 447 23.01 16.26 24.71
CA PHE A 447 22.26 15.01 24.63
C PHE A 447 23.19 13.81 24.48
N LEU A 448 22.98 12.77 25.28
CA LEU A 448 23.78 11.53 25.29
C LEU A 448 22.88 10.36 24.92
N ARG A 449 23.13 9.70 23.78
CA ARG A 449 22.33 8.52 23.38
C ARG A 449 22.45 7.41 24.42
N ASP A 450 21.35 6.71 24.71
CA ASP A 450 21.42 5.51 25.53
C ASP A 450 22.28 4.43 24.83
N PRO A 451 23.20 3.75 25.53
CA PRO A 451 24.10 2.78 24.91
C PRO A 451 23.44 1.43 24.62
N ASN A 452 22.28 1.13 25.19
CA ASN A 452 21.56 -0.14 25.06
C ASN A 452 20.31 -0.04 24.17
N ASN A 453 19.78 1.17 23.95
CA ASN A 453 18.58 1.39 23.14
C ASN A 453 18.67 2.68 22.31
N CYS A 454 18.88 2.54 21.00
CA CYS A 454 19.11 3.66 20.09
C CYS A 454 17.88 4.58 19.83
N SER A 455 16.66 4.21 20.25
CA SER A 455 15.51 5.14 20.24
C SER A 455 15.41 5.97 21.52
N GLN A 456 16.39 5.84 22.43
CA GLN A 456 16.47 6.54 23.71
C GLN A 456 17.75 7.36 23.83
N PHE A 457 17.62 8.47 24.56
CA PHE A 457 18.71 9.41 24.81
C PHE A 457 18.44 10.22 26.07
N TYR A 458 19.49 10.75 26.68
CA TYR A 458 19.45 11.50 27.92
C TYR A 458 19.71 12.98 27.65
N GLN A 459 18.85 13.86 28.14
CA GLN A 459 19.17 15.29 28.25
C GLN A 459 20.08 15.50 29.46
N CYS A 460 21.37 15.64 29.16
CA CYS A 460 22.48 15.58 30.10
C CYS A 460 22.96 16.96 30.55
N TYR A 461 23.37 17.03 31.81
CA TYR A 461 24.10 18.16 32.41
C TYR A 461 25.38 17.62 33.08
N PRO A 462 26.51 18.36 33.09
CA PRO A 462 27.82 17.82 33.45
C PRO A 462 27.84 17.23 34.86
N GLY A 463 28.34 16.00 34.99
CA GLY A 463 28.50 15.33 36.29
C GLY A 463 27.24 14.69 36.86
N LEU A 464 26.05 14.86 36.26
CA LEU A 464 24.85 14.12 36.68
C LEU A 464 24.90 12.64 36.23
N PRO A 465 24.48 11.68 37.07
CA PRO A 465 24.19 10.32 36.61
C PRO A 465 23.05 10.32 35.59
N VAL A 466 23.14 9.54 34.51
CA VAL A 466 22.09 9.54 33.48
C VAL A 466 20.72 9.08 34.01
N GLN A 467 20.72 8.24 35.05
CA GLN A 467 19.53 7.78 35.77
C GLN A 467 18.78 8.90 36.52
N GLU A 468 19.44 10.05 36.73
CA GLU A 468 18.90 11.28 37.33
C GLU A 468 18.75 12.40 36.30
N SER A 469 19.01 12.10 35.02
CA SER A 469 18.81 12.99 33.87
C SER A 469 17.57 12.58 33.07
N TRP A 470 17.01 13.47 32.26
CA TRP A 470 15.78 13.15 31.53
C TRP A 470 16.04 12.17 30.37
N LEU A 471 15.61 10.92 30.58
CA LEU A 471 15.50 9.89 29.56
C LEU A 471 14.34 10.23 28.61
N LEU A 472 14.70 10.63 27.40
CA LEU A 472 13.81 10.95 26.29
C LEU A 472 13.73 9.78 25.31
N ARG A 473 12.61 9.67 24.61
CA ARG A 473 12.38 8.73 23.50
C ARG A 473 12.13 9.49 22.22
N CYS A 474 12.67 8.97 21.13
CA CYS A 474 12.26 9.41 19.80
C CYS A 474 10.86 8.90 19.45
N PRO A 475 10.13 9.59 18.54
CA PRO A 475 8.84 9.11 18.02
C PRO A 475 8.95 7.72 17.37
N SER A 476 7.82 7.04 17.17
CA SER A 476 7.81 5.66 16.67
C SER A 476 8.49 5.55 15.29
N GLY A 477 9.39 4.58 15.13
CA GLY A 477 10.25 4.43 13.95
C GLY A 477 11.45 5.39 13.88
N LEU A 478 11.55 6.37 14.79
CA LEU A 478 12.62 7.37 14.86
C LEU A 478 13.64 7.01 15.96
N TYR A 479 14.90 7.40 15.76
CA TYR A 479 16.06 7.01 16.56
C TYR A 479 17.00 8.21 16.74
N PHE A 480 17.78 8.22 17.82
CA PHE A 480 18.55 9.41 18.21
C PHE A 480 19.98 9.39 17.64
N ASP A 481 20.32 10.40 16.83
CA ASP A 481 21.69 10.64 16.38
C ASP A 481 22.42 11.62 17.32
N PRO A 482 23.47 11.20 18.04
CA PRO A 482 24.26 12.10 18.88
C PRO A 482 25.09 13.10 18.07
N THR A 483 25.28 12.91 16.76
CA THR A 483 26.05 13.82 15.90
C THR A 483 25.29 15.09 15.58
N SER A 484 24.01 14.97 15.22
CA SER A 484 23.09 16.08 14.93
C SER A 484 22.18 16.46 16.10
N SER A 485 22.16 15.66 17.17
CA SER A 485 21.35 15.85 18.39
C SER A 485 19.83 15.91 18.14
N VAL A 486 19.33 15.17 17.14
CA VAL A 486 17.90 15.09 16.82
C VAL A 486 17.39 13.65 16.71
N CYS A 487 16.08 13.50 16.90
CA CYS A 487 15.34 12.30 16.52
C CYS A 487 15.01 12.36 15.03
N THR A 488 15.80 11.65 14.23
CA THR A 488 15.53 11.39 12.82
C THR A 488 14.89 10.00 12.70
N TYR A 489 14.33 9.65 11.54
CA TYR A 489 14.19 8.22 11.21
C TYR A 489 15.56 7.55 11.40
N ILE A 490 15.59 6.23 11.63
CA ILE A 490 16.57 5.53 10.79
C ILE A 490 16.11 5.77 9.35
N PHE A 491 16.71 6.79 8.70
CA PHE A 491 17.41 6.50 7.44
C PHE A 491 17.97 5.10 7.67
N ASN A 492 17.48 4.07 6.99
CA ASN A 492 17.99 2.76 7.31
C ASN A 492 19.44 2.78 6.81
N THR A 493 20.37 3.09 7.71
CA THR A 493 21.82 3.12 7.46
C THR A 493 22.29 1.71 7.09
N ASN A 494 21.46 0.74 7.46
CA ASN A 494 21.47 -0.66 7.13
C ASN A 494 20.36 -1.02 6.10
N TYR A 495 19.94 -0.08 5.22
CA TYR A 495 19.07 -0.33 4.05
C TYR A 495 19.72 -1.41 3.23
N LYS A 496 18.96 -2.45 2.89
CA LYS A 496 19.53 -3.64 2.28
C LYS A 496 19.84 -3.40 0.81
N VAL A 497 21.08 -3.03 0.52
CA VAL A 497 21.64 -3.14 -0.83
C VAL A 497 22.15 -4.56 -1.01
N PHE A 498 21.41 -5.36 -1.79
CA PHE A 498 21.83 -6.68 -2.25
C PHE A 498 22.54 -6.55 -3.60
N CYS A 499 23.75 -7.07 -3.69
CA CYS A 499 24.57 -7.04 -4.90
C CYS A 499 24.74 -8.47 -5.43
N PHE A 500 24.05 -8.82 -6.51
CA PHE A 500 24.17 -10.15 -7.12
C PHE A 500 25.36 -10.19 -8.08
N PHE A 501 26.08 -11.32 -8.10
CA PHE A 501 27.26 -11.55 -8.94
C PHE A 501 27.23 -12.96 -9.55
N ASP A 502 27.03 -13.04 -10.86
CA ASP A 502 27.27 -14.27 -11.65
C ASP A 502 28.76 -14.34 -12.03
N ASN A 503 29.42 -15.44 -11.65
CA ASN A 503 30.86 -15.64 -11.88
C ASN A 503 31.25 -15.68 -13.38
N LYS A 504 30.29 -15.88 -14.29
CA LYS A 504 30.51 -15.88 -15.74
C LYS A 504 31.04 -14.55 -16.28
N ALA A 505 30.92 -13.45 -15.54
CA ALA A 505 31.53 -12.18 -15.90
C ALA A 505 33.07 -12.26 -16.04
N THR A 506 33.71 -13.26 -15.40
CA THR A 506 35.16 -13.52 -15.49
C THR A 506 35.62 -13.99 -16.87
N TYR A 507 34.73 -14.61 -17.66
CA TYR A 507 35.01 -15.14 -19.00
C TYR A 507 34.86 -14.11 -20.13
N ARG A 508 34.26 -12.96 -19.84
CA ARG A 508 34.10 -11.87 -20.80
C ARG A 508 35.46 -11.28 -21.19
N VAL A 509 35.50 -10.52 -22.28
CA VAL A 509 36.72 -9.90 -22.81
C VAL A 509 36.77 -8.39 -22.56
N GLY A 510 37.97 -7.82 -22.58
CA GLY A 510 38.20 -6.37 -22.54
C GLY A 510 37.57 -5.67 -21.34
N ALA A 511 36.78 -4.63 -21.60
CA ALA A 511 36.15 -3.84 -20.54
C ALA A 511 35.07 -4.63 -19.78
N GLY A 512 34.30 -5.49 -20.45
CA GLY A 512 33.24 -6.29 -19.83
C GLY A 512 33.71 -7.45 -18.95
N LYS A 513 35.02 -7.77 -18.92
CA LYS A 513 35.58 -8.74 -17.97
C LYS A 513 35.53 -8.19 -16.56
N VAL A 514 34.74 -8.80 -15.67
CA VAL A 514 34.69 -8.42 -14.24
C VAL A 514 35.05 -9.64 -13.40
N THR A 515 35.94 -9.49 -12.44
CA THR A 515 36.34 -10.56 -11.52
C THR A 515 35.91 -10.30 -10.08
N ILE A 516 36.15 -11.25 -9.18
CA ILE A 516 35.79 -11.14 -7.76
C ILE A 516 36.54 -9.98 -7.10
N GLU A 517 37.78 -9.74 -7.53
CA GLU A 517 38.66 -8.70 -7.00
C GLU A 517 38.15 -7.28 -7.31
N ASP A 518 37.48 -7.11 -8.45
CA ASP A 518 36.83 -5.85 -8.89
C ASP A 518 35.63 -5.47 -7.99
N ILE A 519 35.02 -6.44 -7.29
CA ILE A 519 33.86 -6.19 -6.41
C ILE A 519 34.25 -5.19 -5.32
N ASN A 520 33.55 -4.06 -5.28
CA ASN A 520 33.66 -3.07 -4.21
C ASN A 520 32.61 -3.33 -3.12
N PRO A 521 32.95 -4.04 -2.02
CA PRO A 521 31.98 -4.38 -0.97
C PRO A 521 31.39 -3.17 -0.25
N SER A 522 32.08 -2.01 -0.20
CA SER A 522 31.59 -0.80 0.48
C SER A 522 30.30 -0.23 -0.12
N LEU A 523 29.97 -0.57 -1.37
CA LEU A 523 28.72 -0.18 -2.02
C LEU A 523 27.53 -1.06 -1.63
N CYS A 524 27.77 -2.21 -1.00
CA CYS A 524 26.77 -3.24 -0.72
C CYS A 524 26.40 -3.28 0.77
N THR A 525 25.42 -4.11 1.12
CA THR A 525 25.24 -4.63 2.50
C THR A 525 25.23 -6.15 2.49
N HIS A 526 24.72 -6.73 1.41
CA HIS A 526 24.68 -8.16 1.15
C HIS A 526 25.27 -8.38 -0.24
N ILE A 527 26.15 -9.36 -0.40
CA ILE A 527 26.66 -9.78 -1.71
C ILE A 527 26.25 -11.23 -1.90
N VAL A 528 25.62 -11.53 -3.03
CA VAL A 528 25.15 -12.87 -3.38
C VAL A 528 26.00 -13.42 -4.52
N TYR A 529 26.78 -14.46 -4.22
CA TYR A 529 27.64 -15.13 -5.21
C TYR A 529 26.87 -16.29 -5.88
N SER A 530 26.35 -16.04 -7.08
CA SER A 530 25.45 -16.96 -7.79
C SER A 530 26.23 -18.09 -8.47
N SER A 531 26.42 -19.20 -7.77
CA SER A 531 27.40 -20.25 -8.13
C SER A 531 26.93 -21.70 -7.90
N ILE A 532 25.79 -21.94 -7.24
CA ILE A 532 25.31 -23.30 -6.92
C ILE A 532 23.88 -23.60 -7.38
N THR A 533 23.57 -24.89 -7.48
CA THR A 533 22.21 -25.43 -7.62
C THR A 533 22.09 -26.76 -6.84
N LEU A 534 20.93 -27.41 -6.91
CA LEU A 534 20.70 -28.74 -6.35
C LEU A 534 20.54 -29.78 -7.47
N THR A 535 21.18 -30.93 -7.28
CA THR A 535 20.85 -32.17 -8.00
C THR A 535 19.47 -32.69 -7.55
N SER A 536 18.82 -33.53 -8.35
CA SER A 536 17.56 -34.21 -7.98
C SER A 536 17.66 -35.05 -6.70
N ALA A 537 18.87 -35.47 -6.30
CA ALA A 537 19.13 -36.21 -5.07
C ALA A 537 19.38 -35.31 -3.84
N GLY A 538 19.13 -34.00 -3.91
CA GLY A 538 19.33 -33.08 -2.80
C GLY A 538 20.79 -32.76 -2.47
N LYS A 539 21.74 -33.01 -3.39
CA LYS A 539 23.15 -32.62 -3.19
C LYS A 539 23.47 -31.33 -3.92
N ILE A 540 24.27 -30.46 -3.30
CA ILE A 540 24.85 -29.27 -3.95
C ILE A 540 25.58 -29.68 -5.24
N GLN A 541 25.33 -28.91 -6.30
CA GLN A 541 26.05 -28.94 -7.56
C GLN A 541 26.61 -27.55 -7.82
N LEU A 542 27.92 -27.47 -8.10
CA LEU A 542 28.57 -26.23 -8.53
C LEU A 542 28.22 -25.94 -9.99
N LEU A 543 28.02 -24.67 -10.32
CA LEU A 543 27.77 -24.22 -11.69
C LEU A 543 29.08 -24.06 -12.48
N ASP A 544 30.19 -23.71 -11.81
CA ASP A 544 31.53 -23.71 -12.39
C ASP A 544 32.59 -24.09 -11.34
N SER A 545 32.91 -25.38 -11.24
CA SER A 545 33.95 -25.87 -10.34
C SER A 545 35.36 -25.37 -10.67
N TYR A 546 35.62 -24.95 -11.92
CA TYR A 546 36.93 -24.45 -12.33
C TYR A 546 37.16 -23.01 -11.82
N THR A 547 36.18 -22.11 -12.01
CA THR A 547 36.24 -20.75 -11.43
C THR A 547 36.18 -20.79 -9.90
N ASP A 548 35.25 -21.57 -9.35
CA ASP A 548 34.91 -21.47 -7.92
C ASP A 548 35.86 -22.26 -7.01
N VAL A 549 36.38 -23.40 -7.46
CA VAL A 549 37.28 -24.28 -6.67
C VAL A 549 38.69 -24.32 -7.24
N THR A 550 38.88 -24.68 -8.52
CA THR A 550 40.25 -24.85 -9.08
C THR A 550 41.04 -23.54 -9.09
N ASN A 551 40.39 -22.41 -9.41
CA ASN A 551 40.96 -21.07 -9.33
C ASN A 551 40.72 -20.40 -7.95
N GLY A 552 40.13 -21.11 -6.98
CA GLY A 552 39.87 -20.57 -5.63
C GLY A 552 38.85 -19.42 -5.59
N GLY A 553 37.88 -19.36 -6.50
CA GLY A 553 36.83 -18.34 -6.51
C GLY A 553 36.13 -18.16 -5.16
N PHE A 554 35.72 -19.24 -4.49
CA PHE A 554 35.12 -19.14 -3.15
C PHE A 554 36.06 -18.52 -2.11
N THR A 555 37.33 -18.92 -2.08
CA THR A 555 38.32 -18.38 -1.13
C THR A 555 38.66 -16.91 -1.40
N ARG A 556 38.69 -16.51 -2.68
CA ARG A 556 38.86 -15.09 -3.07
C ARG A 556 37.62 -14.27 -2.73
N PHE A 557 36.42 -14.84 -2.90
CA PHE A 557 35.17 -14.19 -2.49
C PHE A 557 35.13 -13.97 -0.97
N GLN A 558 35.40 -15.01 -0.16
CA GLN A 558 35.59 -14.88 1.29
C GLN A 558 36.61 -13.80 1.64
N SER A 559 37.73 -13.73 0.93
CA SER A 559 38.76 -12.70 1.14
C SER A 559 38.22 -11.30 0.86
N VAL A 560 37.38 -11.11 -0.17
CA VAL A 560 36.68 -9.83 -0.42
C VAL A 560 35.72 -9.46 0.70
N CYS A 561 34.97 -10.43 1.24
CA CYS A 561 34.08 -10.24 2.38
C CYS A 561 34.84 -9.83 3.64
N GLN A 562 35.99 -10.46 3.90
CA GLN A 562 36.88 -10.13 5.02
C GLN A 562 37.46 -8.70 4.94
N ARG A 563 37.54 -8.08 3.75
CA ARG A 563 37.89 -6.65 3.61
C ARG A 563 36.81 -5.71 4.15
N SER A 564 35.57 -6.17 4.34
CA SER A 564 34.46 -5.36 4.85
C SER A 564 33.54 -6.18 5.76
N PRO A 565 33.93 -6.46 7.02
CA PRO A 565 33.20 -7.37 7.93
C PRO A 565 31.76 -6.98 8.29
N SER A 566 31.29 -5.80 7.88
CA SER A 566 29.91 -5.35 7.98
C SER A 566 29.01 -5.87 6.83
N VAL A 567 29.59 -6.42 5.76
CA VAL A 567 28.88 -6.94 4.58
C VAL A 567 28.60 -8.42 4.77
N LYS A 568 27.36 -8.83 4.49
CA LYS A 568 26.91 -10.22 4.56
C LYS A 568 27.13 -10.92 3.22
N CYS A 569 27.93 -11.98 3.21
CA CYS A 569 28.27 -12.72 2.01
C CYS A 569 27.51 -14.04 1.93
N LEU A 570 26.51 -14.05 1.05
CA LEU A 570 25.59 -15.16 0.83
C LEU A 570 26.01 -15.93 -0.45
N ILE A 571 25.75 -17.24 -0.48
CA ILE A 571 25.79 -18.00 -1.71
C ILE A 571 24.41 -17.97 -2.39
N GLY A 572 24.37 -17.78 -3.71
CA GLY A 572 23.15 -17.84 -4.52
C GLY A 572 22.90 -19.24 -5.07
N LEU A 573 21.75 -19.82 -4.74
CA LEU A 573 21.31 -21.15 -5.17
C LEU A 573 20.09 -21.02 -6.08
N SER A 574 20.23 -21.39 -7.35
CA SER A 574 19.16 -21.19 -8.35
C SER A 574 18.68 -22.47 -9.04
N SER A 575 17.36 -22.58 -9.25
CA SER A 575 16.74 -23.61 -10.09
C SER A 575 16.85 -23.32 -11.59
N LEU A 576 17.46 -22.21 -12.02
CA LEU A 576 17.56 -21.84 -13.44
C LEU A 576 18.37 -22.85 -14.26
N GLN A 577 19.39 -23.46 -13.65
CA GLN A 577 20.34 -24.34 -14.33
C GLN A 577 19.91 -25.82 -14.28
N SER A 578 19.11 -26.20 -13.29
CA SER A 578 18.58 -27.56 -13.06
C SER A 578 17.11 -27.72 -13.48
N GLY A 579 16.38 -26.61 -13.68
CA GLY A 579 14.98 -26.58 -14.08
C GLY A 579 13.99 -26.76 -12.93
N SER A 580 12.83 -26.09 -13.01
CA SER A 580 11.79 -26.13 -11.97
C SER A 580 11.34 -27.57 -11.63
N LYS A 581 11.26 -28.45 -12.63
CA LYS A 581 10.90 -29.88 -12.46
C LYS A 581 11.86 -30.65 -11.53
N THR A 582 13.14 -30.31 -11.54
CA THR A 582 14.15 -30.96 -10.68
C THR A 582 13.93 -30.57 -9.22
N PHE A 583 13.60 -29.30 -8.96
CA PHE A 583 13.28 -28.83 -7.60
C PHE A 583 11.93 -29.37 -7.14
N SER A 584 10.91 -29.37 -8.00
CA SER A 584 9.60 -29.99 -7.75
C SER A 584 9.72 -31.45 -7.29
N SER A 585 10.49 -32.27 -8.02
CA SER A 585 10.72 -33.68 -7.67
C SER A 585 11.44 -33.88 -6.34
N LEU A 586 12.30 -32.92 -5.94
CA LEU A 586 13.05 -32.91 -4.68
C LEU A 586 12.17 -32.45 -3.52
N MET A 587 11.36 -31.40 -3.72
CA MET A 587 10.51 -30.85 -2.64
C MET A 587 9.37 -31.80 -2.26
N ASN A 588 8.92 -32.65 -3.19
CA ASN A 588 7.83 -33.59 -2.94
C ASN A 588 8.23 -34.79 -2.05
N ASP A 589 9.51 -35.13 -1.91
CA ASP A 589 9.99 -36.21 -1.03
C ASP A 589 10.76 -35.67 0.19
N SER A 590 10.38 -36.13 1.39
CA SER A 590 11.03 -35.71 2.63
C SER A 590 12.49 -36.14 2.73
N THR A 591 12.89 -37.25 2.12
CA THR A 591 14.26 -37.78 2.18
C THR A 591 15.24 -36.88 1.43
N THR A 592 14.87 -36.49 0.21
CA THR A 592 15.66 -35.59 -0.65
C THR A 592 15.58 -34.13 -0.21
N ARG A 593 14.46 -33.66 0.38
CA ARG A 593 14.43 -32.38 1.11
C ARG A 593 15.42 -32.35 2.28
N GLN A 594 15.39 -33.35 3.17
CA GLN A 594 16.32 -33.41 4.31
C GLN A 594 17.78 -33.53 3.83
N THR A 595 18.02 -34.26 2.74
CA THR A 595 19.34 -34.31 2.09
C THR A 595 19.76 -32.94 1.57
N ALA A 596 18.85 -32.17 0.96
CA ALA A 596 19.10 -30.80 0.51
C ALA A 596 19.41 -29.83 1.66
N VAL A 597 18.62 -29.84 2.74
CA VAL A 597 18.91 -29.03 3.94
C VAL A 597 20.28 -29.39 4.51
N SER A 598 20.57 -30.68 4.70
CA SER A 598 21.87 -31.15 5.20
C SER A 598 23.04 -30.77 4.28
N SER A 599 22.88 -30.91 2.96
CA SER A 599 23.90 -30.56 1.97
C SER A 599 24.15 -29.05 1.89
N ILE A 600 23.12 -28.22 2.06
CA ILE A 600 23.24 -26.76 2.12
C ILE A 600 23.95 -26.34 3.41
N VAL A 601 23.49 -26.80 4.57
CA VAL A 601 24.08 -26.48 5.89
C VAL A 601 25.56 -26.90 5.95
N SER A 602 25.89 -28.09 5.45
CA SER A 602 27.28 -28.57 5.39
C SER A 602 28.16 -27.70 4.47
N PHE A 603 27.65 -27.28 3.32
CA PHE A 603 28.37 -26.39 2.40
C PHE A 603 28.62 -25.00 3.03
N LEU A 604 27.58 -24.41 3.62
CA LEU A 604 27.62 -23.08 4.25
C LEU A 604 28.56 -23.03 5.46
N ILE A 605 28.55 -24.05 6.33
CA ILE A 605 29.28 -24.01 7.61
C ILE A 605 30.63 -24.72 7.55
N GLN A 606 30.68 -25.93 6.98
CA GLN A 606 31.85 -26.80 7.08
C GLN A 606 32.85 -26.60 5.95
N GLN A 607 32.39 -26.15 4.77
CA GLN A 607 33.25 -25.98 3.59
C GLN A 607 33.65 -24.51 3.37
N TYR A 608 32.68 -23.58 3.37
CA TYR A 608 32.94 -22.22 2.86
C TYR A 608 32.44 -21.06 3.72
N GLN A 609 31.98 -21.29 4.96
CA GLN A 609 31.71 -20.25 5.99
C GLN A 609 30.97 -18.99 5.46
N PHE A 610 29.92 -19.19 4.67
CA PHE A 610 29.07 -18.11 4.16
C PHE A 610 28.12 -17.60 5.25
N ASP A 611 27.72 -16.33 5.18
CA ASP A 611 26.75 -15.71 6.10
C ASP A 611 25.30 -16.16 5.89
N GLY A 612 25.01 -16.88 4.79
CA GLY A 612 23.67 -17.33 4.47
C GLY A 612 23.48 -17.72 3.01
N LEU A 613 22.21 -17.77 2.61
CA LEU A 613 21.73 -18.30 1.33
C LEU A 613 20.70 -17.37 0.71
N ASP A 614 20.84 -17.04 -0.57
CA ASP A 614 19.68 -16.63 -1.40
C ASP A 614 19.20 -17.83 -2.21
N PHE A 615 17.93 -18.20 -2.06
CA PHE A 615 17.32 -19.34 -2.73
C PHE A 615 16.33 -18.89 -3.80
N TYR A 616 16.62 -19.21 -5.06
CA TYR A 616 15.85 -18.78 -6.22
C TYR A 616 15.26 -19.98 -6.97
N TRP A 617 13.98 -20.25 -6.73
CA TRP A 617 13.20 -21.18 -7.57
C TRP A 617 12.40 -20.40 -8.62
N GLN A 618 12.61 -20.73 -9.90
CA GLN A 618 11.91 -20.14 -11.05
C GLN A 618 10.99 -21.15 -11.76
N TYR A 619 9.77 -21.45 -11.29
CA TYR A 619 9.07 -21.03 -10.06
C TYR A 619 8.28 -22.24 -9.54
N PRO A 620 7.93 -22.34 -8.23
CA PRO A 620 7.35 -23.56 -7.65
C PRO A 620 6.25 -24.26 -8.45
N VAL A 621 5.18 -23.54 -8.83
CA VAL A 621 4.02 -24.12 -9.55
C VAL A 621 4.15 -24.01 -11.09
N LEU A 622 5.19 -23.32 -11.60
CA LEU A 622 5.31 -22.93 -13.01
C LEU A 622 6.63 -23.42 -13.63
N LYS A 623 6.72 -23.32 -14.96
CA LYS A 623 7.89 -23.80 -15.74
C LYS A 623 8.27 -25.29 -15.47
N GLY A 624 7.31 -26.11 -15.06
CA GLY A 624 7.48 -27.57 -14.90
C GLY A 624 7.45 -28.11 -13.47
N GLY A 625 7.07 -27.31 -12.47
CA GLY A 625 6.64 -27.81 -11.15
C GLY A 625 5.13 -28.06 -11.07
N ASN A 626 4.65 -28.45 -9.88
CA ASN A 626 3.29 -28.94 -9.63
C ASN A 626 2.47 -27.99 -8.72
N PRO A 627 1.13 -28.04 -8.70
CA PRO A 627 0.30 -27.22 -7.78
C PRO A 627 0.66 -27.37 -6.30
N GLU A 628 1.03 -28.59 -5.88
CA GLU A 628 1.44 -28.93 -4.52
C GLU A 628 2.71 -28.18 -4.09
N ASP A 629 3.54 -27.75 -5.03
CA ASP A 629 4.82 -27.08 -4.72
C ASP A 629 4.65 -25.69 -4.10
N ARG A 630 3.46 -25.08 -4.21
CA ARG A 630 3.06 -23.92 -3.39
C ARG A 630 3.22 -24.20 -1.89
N PHE A 631 2.98 -25.44 -1.47
CA PHE A 631 3.05 -25.88 -0.08
C PHE A 631 4.33 -26.67 0.21
N ASN A 632 4.80 -27.53 -0.71
CA ASN A 632 6.09 -28.23 -0.54
C ASN A 632 7.25 -27.23 -0.35
N PHE A 633 7.19 -26.08 -1.03
CA PHE A 633 8.17 -25.01 -0.86
C PHE A 633 8.11 -24.36 0.54
N VAL A 634 6.93 -24.16 1.11
CA VAL A 634 6.79 -23.68 2.50
C VAL A 634 7.42 -24.68 3.47
N THR A 635 7.13 -25.97 3.29
CA THR A 635 7.70 -27.06 4.11
C THR A 635 9.23 -27.04 4.02
N PHE A 636 9.80 -27.03 2.81
CA PHE A 636 11.25 -26.95 2.62
C PHE A 636 11.88 -25.70 3.25
N ILE A 637 11.27 -24.52 3.07
CA ILE A 637 11.79 -23.26 3.60
C ILE A 637 11.67 -23.21 5.14
N SER A 638 10.68 -23.88 5.74
CA SER A 638 10.61 -24.04 7.20
C SER A 638 11.68 -25.00 7.74
N GLU A 639 11.88 -26.15 7.07
CA GLU A 639 12.93 -27.13 7.39
C GLU A 639 14.32 -26.49 7.28
N LEU A 640 14.54 -25.67 6.25
CA LEU A 640 15.79 -24.96 6.00
C LEU A 640 16.02 -23.80 6.98
N SER A 641 15.03 -22.92 7.19
CA SER A 641 15.08 -21.81 8.15
C SER A 641 15.46 -22.29 9.55
N ALA A 642 14.79 -23.33 10.05
CA ALA A 642 15.07 -23.90 11.37
C ALA A 642 16.52 -24.39 11.53
N ASN A 643 17.17 -24.82 10.44
CA ASN A 643 18.57 -25.23 10.45
C ASN A 643 19.53 -24.05 10.25
N LEU A 644 19.23 -23.07 9.39
CA LEU A 644 20.11 -21.93 9.12
C LEU A 644 20.13 -20.93 10.29
N HIS A 645 18.96 -20.56 10.81
CA HIS A 645 18.84 -19.59 11.91
C HIS A 645 19.44 -20.13 13.22
N MET A 646 19.52 -21.45 13.41
CA MET A 646 20.24 -22.08 14.54
C MET A 646 21.73 -21.70 14.60
N TYR A 647 22.36 -21.45 13.44
CA TYR A 647 23.75 -21.01 13.34
C TYR A 647 23.88 -19.50 13.04
N GLY A 648 22.77 -18.74 13.12
CA GLY A 648 22.74 -17.31 12.81
C GLY A 648 22.91 -16.97 11.32
N LEU A 649 22.69 -17.94 10.42
CA LEU A 649 22.80 -17.75 8.98
C LEU A 649 21.50 -17.20 8.40
N LEU A 650 21.63 -16.31 7.40
CA LEU A 650 20.48 -15.68 6.73
C LEU A 650 19.86 -16.59 5.67
N LEU A 651 18.53 -16.47 5.50
CA LEU A 651 17.78 -17.09 4.41
C LEU A 651 16.95 -16.04 3.66
N THR A 652 17.34 -15.75 2.42
CA THR A 652 16.61 -14.83 1.53
C THR A 652 16.08 -15.56 0.30
N LEU A 653 15.02 -15.02 -0.31
CA LEU A 653 14.42 -15.58 -1.53
C LEU A 653 14.42 -14.55 -2.66
N SER A 654 15.04 -14.85 -3.80
CA SER A 654 14.73 -14.16 -5.06
C SER A 654 13.42 -14.68 -5.63
N VAL A 655 12.43 -13.79 -5.80
CA VAL A 655 11.03 -14.15 -6.08
C VAL A 655 10.43 -13.45 -7.29
N ALA A 656 9.37 -14.07 -7.83
CA ALA A 656 8.82 -13.81 -9.16
C ALA A 656 8.45 -12.33 -9.46
N PRO A 657 8.60 -11.90 -10.73
CA PRO A 657 8.50 -10.51 -11.16
C PRO A 657 7.07 -9.97 -11.24
N THR A 658 6.03 -10.82 -11.27
CA THR A 658 4.65 -10.41 -11.58
C THR A 658 3.62 -11.24 -10.82
N ASN A 659 2.45 -10.64 -10.62
CA ASN A 659 1.38 -11.16 -9.76
C ASN A 659 0.91 -12.55 -10.22
N ASP A 660 0.61 -12.75 -11.51
CA ASP A 660 0.28 -14.05 -12.12
C ASP A 660 1.24 -15.19 -11.73
N PHE A 661 2.54 -14.90 -11.62
CA PHE A 661 3.54 -15.91 -11.28
C PHE A 661 3.63 -16.15 -9.77
N PHE A 662 3.61 -15.08 -8.97
CA PHE A 662 3.84 -15.17 -7.54
C PHE A 662 2.57 -15.58 -6.76
N MET A 663 1.40 -14.99 -7.08
CA MET A 663 0.11 -15.33 -6.47
C MET A 663 -0.28 -16.80 -6.73
N GLY A 664 0.20 -17.40 -7.83
CA GLY A 664 0.08 -18.84 -8.08
C GLY A 664 1.13 -19.67 -7.33
N SER A 665 2.40 -19.26 -7.37
CA SER A 665 3.52 -20.12 -6.95
C SER A 665 3.86 -20.10 -5.46
N TYR A 666 3.47 -19.08 -4.69
CA TYR A 666 3.91 -18.93 -3.30
C TYR A 666 2.73 -18.72 -2.33
N ASN A 667 2.77 -19.42 -1.19
CA ASN A 667 1.93 -19.09 -0.04
C ASN A 667 2.67 -18.04 0.81
N VAL A 668 2.50 -16.77 0.44
CA VAL A 668 3.21 -15.63 1.03
C VAL A 668 3.02 -15.54 2.56
N PRO A 669 1.80 -15.63 3.13
CA PRO A 669 1.59 -15.58 4.58
C PRO A 669 2.32 -16.68 5.36
N SER A 670 2.62 -17.82 4.73
CA SER A 670 3.34 -18.92 5.36
C SER A 670 4.87 -18.87 5.17
N LEU A 671 5.38 -18.08 4.22
CA LEU A 671 6.83 -17.89 4.00
C LEU A 671 7.41 -16.74 4.83
N VAL A 672 6.64 -15.69 5.10
CA VAL A 672 7.12 -14.46 5.78
C VAL A 672 7.67 -14.67 7.21
N GLN A 673 7.30 -15.79 7.83
CA GLN A 673 7.79 -16.23 9.15
C GLN A 673 9.18 -16.91 9.10
N TYR A 674 9.60 -17.45 7.95
CA TYR A 674 10.83 -18.24 7.79
C TYR A 674 11.94 -17.53 7.00
N VAL A 675 11.59 -16.51 6.23
CA VAL A 675 12.49 -15.80 5.30
C VAL A 675 12.88 -14.45 5.88
N ASP A 676 14.16 -14.08 5.83
CA ASP A 676 14.66 -12.78 6.28
C ASP A 676 14.23 -11.65 5.33
N TYR A 677 14.49 -11.82 4.03
CA TYR A 677 14.14 -10.86 2.97
C TYR A 677 13.67 -11.55 1.68
N PHE A 678 12.71 -10.92 1.00
CA PHE A 678 12.26 -11.29 -0.34
C PHE A 678 12.83 -10.31 -1.35
N ASN A 679 13.75 -10.77 -2.21
CA ASN A 679 14.30 -10.00 -3.32
C ASN A 679 13.31 -10.08 -4.51
N VAL A 680 12.41 -9.10 -4.61
CA VAL A 680 11.33 -9.05 -5.60
C VAL A 680 11.87 -8.51 -6.93
N MET A 681 12.05 -9.37 -7.92
CA MET A 681 12.66 -9.00 -9.21
C MET A 681 11.68 -8.22 -10.11
N ALA A 682 11.29 -6.99 -9.76
CA ALA A 682 10.32 -6.17 -10.50
C ALA A 682 10.86 -5.58 -11.82
N PHE A 683 11.55 -6.39 -12.62
CA PHE A 683 12.17 -6.08 -13.90
C PHE A 683 12.05 -7.26 -14.87
N ASN A 684 12.53 -7.12 -16.11
CA ASN A 684 12.20 -8.02 -17.23
C ASN A 684 10.68 -8.15 -17.49
N LEU A 685 9.92 -7.08 -17.22
CA LEU A 685 8.45 -7.07 -17.42
C LEU A 685 8.06 -7.01 -18.89
N HIS A 686 8.92 -6.41 -19.73
CA HIS A 686 8.76 -6.37 -21.18
C HIS A 686 10.06 -6.70 -21.93
N HIS A 687 9.93 -7.41 -23.05
CA HIS A 687 11.02 -7.73 -23.99
C HIS A 687 10.48 -8.32 -25.30
N TYR A 688 11.35 -8.90 -26.13
CA TYR A 688 11.05 -9.35 -27.51
C TYR A 688 9.88 -10.32 -27.65
N TRP A 689 9.50 -11.04 -26.59
CA TRP A 689 8.40 -12.00 -26.58
C TRP A 689 7.01 -11.34 -26.64
N ASP A 690 6.90 -10.05 -26.32
CA ASP A 690 5.63 -9.31 -26.34
C ASP A 690 5.18 -8.94 -27.76
N GLY A 691 6.10 -8.99 -28.74
CA GLY A 691 5.87 -8.50 -30.11
C GLY A 691 5.75 -6.97 -30.23
N LYS A 692 5.79 -6.24 -29.10
CA LYS A 692 5.71 -4.79 -28.98
C LYS A 692 6.72 -4.26 -27.97
N THR A 693 7.19 -3.02 -28.15
CA THR A 693 8.06 -2.33 -27.19
C THR A 693 7.31 -2.00 -25.88
N GLY A 694 8.03 -2.10 -24.76
CA GLY A 694 7.54 -1.79 -23.43
C GLY A 694 8.71 -1.71 -22.46
N HIS A 695 8.59 -0.93 -21.39
CA HIS A 695 9.71 -0.76 -20.45
C HIS A 695 9.97 -2.06 -19.68
N GLN A 696 11.24 -2.43 -19.48
CA GLN A 696 11.55 -3.66 -18.76
C GLN A 696 11.37 -3.54 -17.24
N SER A 697 11.37 -2.33 -16.68
CA SER A 697 11.04 -2.05 -15.27
C SER A 697 10.44 -0.63 -15.12
N PRO A 698 9.21 -0.39 -15.57
CA PRO A 698 8.50 0.85 -15.30
C PRO A 698 8.11 0.92 -13.81
N LEU A 699 8.17 2.12 -13.23
CA LEU A 699 7.73 2.32 -11.85
C LEU A 699 6.20 2.26 -11.75
N TYR A 700 5.51 2.84 -12.73
CA TYR A 700 4.05 2.96 -12.78
C TYR A 700 3.46 2.48 -14.12
N ALA A 701 2.15 2.25 -14.16
CA ALA A 701 1.41 1.96 -15.39
C ALA A 701 1.40 3.15 -16.37
N SER A 702 1.16 2.89 -17.66
CA SER A 702 1.07 3.91 -18.71
C SER A 702 -0.31 4.60 -18.80
N GLY A 703 -1.34 4.01 -18.17
CA GLY A 703 -2.73 4.46 -18.30
C GLY A 703 -3.35 4.09 -19.66
N LYS A 704 -2.75 3.14 -20.38
CA LYS A 704 -3.14 2.68 -21.74
C LYS A 704 -3.19 1.16 -21.87
N GLU A 705 -3.03 0.47 -20.75
CA GLU A 705 -3.15 -0.98 -20.63
C GLU A 705 -4.58 -1.43 -21.01
N THR A 706 -4.68 -2.51 -21.77
CA THR A 706 -5.95 -3.02 -22.30
C THR A 706 -6.46 -4.26 -21.56
N THR A 707 -5.65 -4.80 -20.65
CA THR A 707 -5.91 -6.03 -19.89
C THR A 707 -5.42 -5.90 -18.45
N LEU A 708 -6.04 -6.63 -17.53
CA LEU A 708 -5.63 -6.68 -16.12
C LEU A 708 -4.17 -7.14 -15.96
N TYR A 709 -3.72 -8.09 -16.80
CA TYR A 709 -2.32 -8.53 -16.85
C TYR A 709 -1.37 -7.35 -17.12
N GLU A 710 -1.65 -6.54 -18.15
CA GLU A 710 -0.83 -5.37 -18.49
C GLU A 710 -0.82 -4.34 -17.36
N THR A 711 -1.94 -4.09 -16.67
CA THR A 711 -1.99 -3.15 -15.52
C THR A 711 -1.08 -3.55 -14.36
N GLN A 712 -0.62 -4.79 -14.32
CA GLN A 712 0.27 -5.33 -13.28
C GLN A 712 1.75 -5.37 -13.70
N LEU A 713 2.09 -4.96 -14.93
CA LEU A 713 3.47 -4.94 -15.45
C LEU A 713 4.23 -3.66 -15.06
N ASN A 714 4.19 -3.30 -13.77
CA ASN A 714 4.93 -2.17 -13.21
C ASN A 714 5.26 -2.39 -11.73
N VAL A 715 6.37 -1.81 -11.27
CA VAL A 715 6.92 -2.00 -9.92
C VAL A 715 5.88 -1.74 -8.84
N ASP A 716 5.07 -0.69 -8.97
CA ASP A 716 4.09 -0.35 -7.93
C ASP A 716 2.97 -1.39 -7.77
N ALA A 717 2.43 -1.89 -8.89
CA ALA A 717 1.43 -2.97 -8.87
C ALA A 717 2.00 -4.30 -8.34
N ILE A 718 3.28 -4.58 -8.60
CA ILE A 718 3.98 -5.78 -8.13
C ILE A 718 4.20 -5.70 -6.61
N VAL A 719 4.77 -4.60 -6.11
CA VAL A 719 5.01 -4.38 -4.68
C VAL A 719 3.70 -4.33 -3.90
N THR A 720 2.68 -3.64 -4.44
CA THR A 720 1.33 -3.63 -3.84
C THR A 720 0.73 -5.02 -3.78
N GLY A 721 0.91 -5.85 -4.82
CA GLY A 721 0.48 -7.25 -4.82
C GLY A 721 1.13 -8.06 -3.71
N TRP A 722 2.47 -8.00 -3.57
CA TRP A 722 3.18 -8.71 -2.49
C TRP A 722 2.72 -8.30 -1.09
N ILE A 723 2.46 -7.00 -0.88
CA ILE A 723 1.94 -6.49 0.41
C ILE A 723 0.50 -6.98 0.65
N ALA A 724 -0.37 -6.97 -0.37
CA ALA A 724 -1.75 -7.44 -0.27
C ALA A 724 -1.85 -8.94 0.03
N GLU A 725 -0.93 -9.75 -0.51
CA GLU A 725 -0.77 -11.18 -0.17
C GLU A 725 -0.08 -11.41 1.19
N GLY A 726 0.14 -10.35 1.98
CA GLY A 726 0.58 -10.44 3.38
C GLY A 726 2.09 -10.36 3.61
N ALA A 727 2.89 -9.94 2.63
CA ALA A 727 4.32 -9.68 2.86
C ALA A 727 4.54 -8.36 3.62
N PRO A 728 5.24 -8.36 4.77
CA PRO A 728 5.64 -7.11 5.42
C PRO A 728 6.56 -6.31 4.52
N ALA A 729 6.23 -5.03 4.29
CA ALA A 729 7.05 -4.10 3.50
C ALA A 729 8.53 -4.10 3.96
N SER A 730 8.75 -4.15 5.28
CA SER A 730 10.07 -4.23 5.92
C SER A 730 10.88 -5.52 5.64
N LYS A 731 10.32 -6.50 4.93
CA LYS A 731 11.02 -7.67 4.38
C LYS A 731 11.14 -7.68 2.85
N LEU A 732 10.49 -6.76 2.14
CA LEU A 732 10.55 -6.66 0.68
C LEU A 732 11.77 -5.84 0.24
N VAL A 733 12.61 -6.42 -0.63
CA VAL A 733 13.75 -5.76 -1.27
C VAL A 733 13.42 -5.61 -2.76
N LEU A 734 13.41 -4.39 -3.28
CA LEU A 734 13.05 -4.12 -4.67
C LEU A 734 14.22 -4.44 -5.61
N GLY A 735 14.03 -5.41 -6.51
CA GLY A 735 14.99 -5.71 -7.57
C GLY A 735 14.99 -4.67 -8.69
N VAL A 736 16.19 -4.25 -9.09
CA VAL A 736 16.49 -3.48 -10.30
C VAL A 736 17.58 -4.20 -11.10
N THR A 737 17.74 -3.83 -12.37
CA THR A 737 18.71 -4.44 -13.27
C THR A 737 19.72 -3.43 -13.82
N SER A 738 20.93 -3.90 -14.09
CA SER A 738 21.98 -3.16 -14.80
C SER A 738 22.14 -3.59 -16.27
N THR A 739 21.26 -4.46 -16.77
CA THR A 739 21.15 -4.79 -18.20
C THR A 739 20.12 -3.93 -18.92
N ALA A 740 20.24 -3.85 -20.24
CA ALA A 740 19.28 -3.26 -21.15
C ALA A 740 18.65 -4.34 -22.04
N ASN A 741 17.32 -4.34 -22.12
CA ASN A 741 16.55 -5.23 -22.99
C ASN A 741 16.41 -4.57 -24.36
N ILE A 742 17.12 -5.13 -25.36
CA ILE A 742 17.20 -4.62 -26.73
C ILE A 742 16.24 -5.39 -27.64
N MET A 743 15.44 -4.66 -28.40
CA MET A 743 14.36 -5.18 -29.23
C MET A 743 14.51 -4.61 -30.63
N LYS A 744 14.46 -5.45 -31.67
CA LYS A 744 14.54 -5.02 -33.06
C LYS A 744 13.18 -4.50 -33.49
N LEU A 745 13.12 -3.29 -34.04
CA LEU A 745 11.88 -2.69 -34.50
C LEU A 745 11.42 -3.30 -35.82
N TYR A 746 10.11 -3.36 -36.05
CA TYR A 746 9.54 -3.87 -37.30
C TYR A 746 9.71 -2.87 -38.46
N ALA A 747 9.65 -1.57 -38.18
CA ALA A 747 9.86 -0.48 -39.12
C ALA A 747 10.41 0.75 -38.39
N SER A 748 11.09 1.67 -39.09
CA SER A 748 11.67 2.88 -38.48
C SER A 748 10.65 3.96 -38.09
N THR A 749 9.40 3.80 -38.52
CA THR A 749 8.22 4.52 -38.04
C THR A 749 7.73 4.03 -36.67
N ASP A 750 8.09 2.81 -36.29
CA ASP A 750 7.53 2.08 -35.15
C ASP A 750 8.53 2.13 -33.97
N TYR A 751 8.78 3.33 -33.42
CA TYR A 751 9.86 3.58 -32.46
C TYR A 751 9.43 4.06 -31.05
N GLY A 752 8.13 4.26 -30.84
CA GLY A 752 7.56 4.62 -29.53
C GLY A 752 7.41 3.42 -28.59
N ILE A 753 6.66 3.60 -27.51
CA ILE A 753 6.18 2.52 -26.62
C ILE A 753 4.95 1.87 -27.27
N GLY A 754 4.81 0.54 -27.14
CA GLY A 754 3.77 -0.25 -27.80
C GLY A 754 4.01 -0.48 -29.30
N ALA A 755 5.18 -0.11 -29.82
CA ALA A 755 5.53 -0.21 -31.23
C ALA A 755 6.01 -1.63 -31.60
N ARG A 756 5.71 -2.09 -32.82
CA ARG A 756 5.91 -3.49 -33.22
C ARG A 756 7.39 -3.87 -33.32
N THR A 757 7.72 -5.08 -32.87
CA THR A 757 9.10 -5.61 -32.90
C THR A 757 9.24 -6.83 -33.80
N ALA A 758 10.36 -6.89 -34.53
CA ALA A 758 10.77 -8.03 -35.36
C ALA A 758 11.55 -9.12 -34.57
N GLY A 759 11.70 -8.97 -33.25
CA GLY A 759 12.35 -9.93 -32.37
C GLY A 759 13.43 -9.30 -31.49
N ARG A 760 14.44 -10.10 -31.12
CA ARG A 760 15.61 -9.65 -30.35
C ARG A 760 16.38 -8.57 -31.11
N GLY A 761 16.84 -7.56 -30.38
CA GLY A 761 17.85 -6.62 -30.88
C GLY A 761 19.25 -7.24 -30.87
N ASP A 762 20.24 -6.43 -31.23
CA ASP A 762 21.63 -6.88 -31.30
C ASP A 762 22.17 -7.28 -29.91
N MET A 763 23.19 -8.12 -29.90
CA MET A 763 23.91 -8.49 -28.67
C MET A 763 24.97 -7.46 -28.30
N GLY A 764 25.27 -7.36 -27.00
CA GLY A 764 26.49 -6.70 -26.55
C GLY A 764 27.77 -7.44 -26.94
N GLN A 765 28.85 -6.69 -27.17
CA GLN A 765 30.21 -7.17 -27.48
C GLN A 765 30.88 -8.04 -26.38
N TYR A 766 30.34 -7.99 -25.16
CA TYR A 766 30.82 -8.68 -23.95
C TYR A 766 29.74 -9.56 -23.33
N THR A 767 28.45 -9.21 -23.43
CA THR A 767 27.34 -10.11 -23.02
C THR A 767 27.07 -11.23 -24.02
N THR A 768 27.41 -11.01 -25.30
CA THR A 768 27.29 -11.97 -26.42
C THR A 768 25.95 -12.71 -26.47
N THR A 769 24.87 -12.05 -26.05
CA THR A 769 23.52 -12.60 -25.95
C THR A 769 22.55 -11.69 -26.69
N GLU A 770 21.91 -12.20 -27.75
CA GLU A 770 20.95 -11.41 -28.55
C GLU A 770 19.82 -10.86 -27.68
N GLY A 771 19.54 -9.57 -27.85
CA GLY A 771 18.55 -8.82 -27.07
C GLY A 771 19.06 -8.28 -25.72
N PHE A 772 20.32 -8.51 -25.34
CA PHE A 772 20.85 -8.07 -24.04
C PHE A 772 22.18 -7.33 -24.16
N MET A 773 22.25 -6.15 -23.55
CA MET A 773 23.49 -5.38 -23.32
C MET A 773 23.64 -5.07 -21.83
N SER A 774 24.85 -5.01 -21.32
CA SER A 774 25.17 -4.39 -20.03
C SER A 774 25.14 -2.86 -20.14
N TYR A 775 25.12 -2.15 -19.01
CA TYR A 775 25.13 -0.68 -18.98
C TYR A 775 26.28 -0.05 -19.81
N PRO A 776 27.56 -0.47 -19.67
CA PRO A 776 28.65 0.09 -20.48
C PRO A 776 28.54 -0.23 -21.99
N GLU A 777 27.87 -1.32 -22.38
CA GLU A 777 27.66 -1.64 -23.80
C GLU A 777 26.54 -0.78 -24.42
N LEU A 778 25.38 -0.67 -23.76
CA LEU A 778 24.32 0.23 -24.23
C LEU A 778 24.82 1.67 -24.28
N CYS A 779 25.64 2.07 -23.30
CA CYS A 779 26.33 3.35 -23.26
C CYS A 779 27.28 3.56 -24.45
N ALA A 780 28.10 2.56 -24.79
CA ALA A 780 28.96 2.59 -25.97
C ALA A 780 28.13 2.69 -27.28
N GLU A 781 27.04 1.93 -27.40
CA GLU A 781 26.12 2.02 -28.54
C GLU A 781 25.46 3.41 -28.64
N ARG A 782 24.93 3.94 -27.54
CA ARG A 782 24.30 5.27 -27.48
C ARG A 782 25.27 6.43 -27.72
N SER A 783 26.58 6.21 -27.64
CA SER A 783 27.57 7.21 -28.04
C SER A 783 27.75 7.31 -29.56
N LYS A 784 27.26 6.33 -30.33
CA LYS A 784 27.22 6.36 -31.80
C LYS A 784 26.07 7.23 -32.29
N SER A 785 26.27 7.91 -33.42
CA SER A 785 25.27 8.76 -34.04
C SER A 785 23.98 7.99 -34.39
N GLY A 786 22.84 8.54 -33.98
CA GLY A 786 21.49 8.05 -34.34
C GLY A 786 20.64 7.56 -33.18
N TRP A 787 21.20 7.29 -31.99
CA TRP A 787 20.42 6.93 -30.82
C TRP A 787 19.77 8.16 -30.15
N GLU A 788 18.45 8.18 -30.11
CA GLU A 788 17.63 9.07 -29.30
C GLU A 788 17.38 8.44 -27.92
N THR A 789 17.28 9.23 -26.85
CA THR A 789 16.92 8.78 -25.50
C THR A 789 15.70 9.53 -25.00
N VAL A 790 14.71 8.82 -24.46
CA VAL A 790 13.43 9.38 -24.02
C VAL A 790 13.14 8.93 -22.58
N LEU A 791 12.84 9.90 -21.71
CA LEU A 791 12.23 9.64 -20.40
C LEU A 791 10.70 9.59 -20.58
N ASP A 792 10.11 8.44 -20.31
CA ASP A 792 8.68 8.35 -20.08
C ASP A 792 8.36 8.89 -18.68
N ARG A 793 7.64 10.01 -18.64
CA ARG A 793 7.23 10.68 -17.39
C ARG A 793 5.98 10.09 -16.75
N THR A 794 5.21 9.28 -17.46
CA THR A 794 4.06 8.56 -16.91
C THR A 794 4.55 7.31 -16.19
N GLN A 795 5.32 6.47 -16.89
CA GLN A 795 5.84 5.22 -16.32
C GLN A 795 7.14 5.39 -15.51
N GLN A 796 7.73 6.59 -15.54
CA GLN A 796 9.00 6.95 -14.87
C GLN A 796 10.13 5.96 -15.21
N SER A 797 10.37 5.79 -16.52
CA SER A 797 11.33 4.82 -17.06
C SER A 797 11.97 5.32 -18.35
N PHE A 798 13.18 4.85 -18.65
CA PHE A 798 13.90 5.25 -19.85
C PHE A 798 13.83 4.20 -20.96
N TYR A 799 13.74 4.72 -22.19
CA TYR A 799 14.14 3.97 -23.37
C TYR A 799 15.07 4.78 -24.27
N ALA A 800 15.79 4.09 -25.14
CA ALA A 800 16.55 4.67 -26.23
C ALA A 800 16.23 3.95 -27.54
N THR A 801 16.31 4.64 -28.67
CA THR A 801 16.08 4.04 -30.00
C THR A 801 16.92 4.72 -31.07
N ASN A 802 17.47 3.92 -31.99
CA ASN A 802 18.10 4.40 -33.22
C ASN A 802 17.19 4.21 -34.45
N ARG A 803 15.88 4.04 -34.23
CA ARG A 803 14.85 3.73 -35.24
C ARG A 803 15.05 2.40 -36.00
N LEU A 804 16.05 1.58 -35.65
CA LEU A 804 16.14 0.16 -36.06
C LEU A 804 15.97 -0.78 -34.87
N GLN A 805 16.36 -0.31 -33.69
CA GLN A 805 16.31 -1.00 -32.42
C GLN A 805 15.76 -0.07 -31.33
N TRP A 806 15.29 -0.68 -30.26
CA TRP A 806 14.68 -0.03 -29.11
C TRP A 806 15.18 -0.73 -27.84
N ALA A 807 15.65 0.04 -26.86
CA ALA A 807 16.31 -0.45 -25.67
C ALA A 807 15.68 0.18 -24.44
N SER A 808 15.08 -0.61 -23.53
CA SER A 808 14.69 -0.14 -22.20
C SER A 808 15.77 -0.50 -21.19
N PHE A 809 16.06 0.41 -20.26
CA PHE A 809 17.18 0.31 -19.32
C PHE A 809 16.94 1.17 -18.08
N GLU A 810 17.64 0.86 -16.99
CA GLU A 810 17.73 1.73 -15.82
C GLU A 810 18.74 2.87 -16.06
N ASP A 811 18.40 4.10 -15.70
CA ASP A 811 19.37 5.18 -15.55
C ASP A 811 19.50 5.59 -14.07
N ILE A 812 20.57 6.33 -13.75
CA ILE A 812 20.81 6.93 -12.44
C ILE A 812 19.56 7.60 -11.88
N GLN A 813 18.81 8.34 -12.72
CA GLN A 813 17.59 9.02 -12.28
C GLN A 813 16.45 8.04 -11.89
N THR A 814 16.23 6.95 -12.65
CA THR A 814 15.14 6.00 -12.35
C THR A 814 15.48 5.12 -11.16
N VAL A 815 16.76 4.75 -11.00
CA VAL A 815 17.25 4.04 -9.81
C VAL A 815 17.15 4.92 -8.55
N GLN A 816 17.53 6.20 -8.64
CA GLN A 816 17.35 7.14 -7.51
C GLN A 816 15.89 7.33 -7.13
N LEU A 817 14.98 7.44 -8.13
CA LEU A 817 13.54 7.52 -7.89
C LEU A 817 12.99 6.23 -7.25
N LYS A 818 13.49 5.05 -7.64
CA LYS A 818 13.16 3.77 -6.99
C LYS A 818 13.69 3.69 -5.56
N GLY A 819 14.84 4.33 -5.27
CA GLY A 819 15.31 4.54 -3.90
C GLY A 819 14.34 5.39 -3.06
N SER A 820 13.87 6.52 -3.61
CA SER A 820 12.82 7.33 -2.98
C SER A 820 11.52 6.54 -2.77
N TYR A 821 11.12 5.75 -3.76
CA TYR A 821 9.95 4.87 -3.69
C TYR A 821 10.05 3.85 -2.53
N ILE A 822 11.21 3.17 -2.41
CA ILE A 822 11.52 2.27 -1.28
C ILE A 822 11.36 2.97 0.07
N ILE A 823 11.86 4.20 0.20
CA ILE A 823 11.72 5.00 1.42
C ILE A 823 10.23 5.27 1.71
N THR A 824 9.46 5.76 0.72
CA THR A 824 8.03 6.11 0.90
C THR A 824 7.12 4.90 1.13
N ARG A 825 7.45 3.72 0.59
CA ARG A 825 6.70 2.47 0.79
C ARG A 825 7.19 1.65 1.99
N GLY A 826 8.20 2.11 2.72
CA GLY A 826 8.75 1.41 3.90
C GLY A 826 9.44 0.07 3.57
N LEU A 827 10.01 -0.07 2.36
CA LEU A 827 10.64 -1.31 1.91
C LEU A 827 12.03 -1.52 2.55
N ALA A 828 12.49 -2.78 2.62
CA ALA A 828 13.74 -3.15 3.28
C ALA A 828 15.01 -2.62 2.59
N GLY A 829 14.96 -2.40 1.27
CA GLY A 829 16.08 -1.95 0.46
C GLY A 829 15.91 -2.26 -1.03
N MET A 830 17.03 -2.37 -1.75
CA MET A 830 17.08 -2.62 -3.20
C MET A 830 18.11 -3.70 -3.57
N ALA A 831 17.81 -4.53 -4.56
CA ALA A 831 18.70 -5.56 -5.10
C ALA A 831 19.14 -5.22 -6.52
N MET A 832 20.44 -5.29 -6.81
CA MET A 832 21.02 -5.04 -8.14
C MET A 832 21.43 -6.35 -8.81
N TYR A 833 20.76 -6.68 -9.93
CA TYR A 833 21.00 -7.87 -10.74
C TYR A 833 21.66 -7.49 -12.08
N ASP A 834 22.86 -7.95 -12.43
CA ASP A 834 23.95 -8.37 -11.55
C ASP A 834 24.98 -7.24 -11.59
N MET A 835 25.64 -6.90 -10.48
CA MET A 835 26.52 -5.71 -10.42
C MET A 835 27.69 -5.73 -11.44
N ALA A 836 28.03 -6.90 -11.99
CA ALA A 836 28.99 -7.06 -13.08
C ALA A 836 28.48 -6.62 -14.47
N ASN A 837 27.22 -6.16 -14.59
CA ASN A 837 26.66 -5.52 -15.78
C ASN A 837 26.52 -3.99 -15.61
N ASP A 838 26.81 -3.44 -14.43
CA ASP A 838 27.02 -2.00 -14.24
C ASP A 838 28.39 -1.58 -14.82
N ASP A 839 28.65 -0.29 -14.98
CA ASP A 839 29.94 0.19 -15.51
C ASP A 839 31.04 0.16 -14.43
N VAL A 840 31.52 -1.05 -14.11
CA VAL A 840 32.60 -1.32 -13.14
C VAL A 840 33.87 -0.51 -13.44
N LYS A 841 34.21 -0.35 -14.74
CA LYS A 841 35.50 0.20 -15.19
C LYS A 841 35.45 1.66 -15.64
N ASN A 842 34.33 2.36 -15.42
CA ASN A 842 34.14 3.76 -15.81
C ASN A 842 34.34 4.01 -17.32
N VAL A 843 33.90 3.06 -18.15
CA VAL A 843 33.90 3.17 -19.63
C VAL A 843 33.03 4.34 -20.10
N CYS A 844 31.96 4.65 -19.36
CA CYS A 844 31.01 5.72 -19.64
C CYS A 844 31.42 7.11 -19.13
N GLY A 845 32.53 7.22 -18.40
CA GLY A 845 32.95 8.49 -17.78
C GLY A 845 32.03 8.99 -16.65
N LYS A 846 31.13 8.15 -16.11
CA LYS A 846 30.21 8.49 -15.01
C LYS A 846 30.73 8.10 -13.61
N GLY A 847 31.97 7.64 -13.51
CA GLY A 847 32.52 6.94 -12.35
C GLY A 847 32.26 5.43 -12.42
N SER A 848 33.03 4.63 -11.67
CA SER A 848 32.78 3.19 -11.54
C SER A 848 31.45 2.92 -10.81
N TYR A 849 30.74 1.87 -11.21
CA TYR A 849 29.45 1.46 -10.61
C TYR A 849 28.38 2.59 -10.59
N PRO A 850 28.07 3.26 -11.70
CA PRO A 850 27.16 4.41 -11.71
C PRO A 850 25.74 4.05 -11.27
N LEU A 851 25.20 2.88 -11.63
CA LEU A 851 23.85 2.48 -11.20
C LEU A 851 23.86 2.04 -9.73
N LEU A 852 24.85 1.28 -9.26
CA LEU A 852 24.93 0.88 -7.86
C LEU A 852 25.24 2.06 -6.91
N ASN A 853 25.95 3.09 -7.40
CA ASN A 853 26.05 4.38 -6.69
C ASN A 853 24.71 5.14 -6.70
N ALA A 854 23.91 5.04 -7.77
CA ALA A 854 22.55 5.58 -7.81
C ALA A 854 21.62 4.88 -6.81
N VAL A 855 21.74 3.56 -6.61
CA VAL A 855 21.04 2.80 -5.55
C VAL A 855 21.36 3.40 -4.18
N ASN A 856 22.64 3.53 -3.86
CA ASN A 856 23.09 4.06 -2.58
C ASN A 856 22.63 5.51 -2.35
N THR A 857 22.72 6.35 -3.38
CA THR A 857 22.27 7.74 -3.34
C THR A 857 20.75 7.83 -3.10
N GLY A 858 19.95 7.06 -3.85
CA GLY A 858 18.49 7.03 -3.71
C GLY A 858 18.01 6.49 -2.36
N LEU A 859 18.80 5.61 -1.73
CA LEU A 859 18.57 5.09 -0.37
C LEU A 859 19.20 5.95 0.73
N SER A 860 19.80 7.10 0.39
CA SER A 860 20.56 7.97 1.32
C SER A 860 21.67 7.24 2.12
N ARG A 861 22.25 6.16 1.58
CA ARG A 861 23.38 5.44 2.18
C ARG A 861 24.68 6.23 1.94
N LYS A 862 25.38 6.54 3.03
CA LYS A 862 26.77 7.03 2.97
C LYS A 862 27.72 5.87 2.69
N THR A 863 28.52 5.98 1.64
CA THR A 863 29.63 5.06 1.33
C THR A 863 30.96 5.77 1.64
N GLU A 864 32.01 4.99 1.91
CA GLU A 864 33.25 5.49 2.54
C GLU A 864 33.98 6.59 1.72
N ASN A 865 33.79 6.61 0.40
CA ASN A 865 34.44 7.55 -0.51
C ASN A 865 33.86 8.98 -0.51
N GLN A 866 32.75 9.27 0.20
CA GLN A 866 32.21 10.64 0.29
C GLN A 866 32.78 11.47 1.45
N GLY A 867 33.74 10.95 2.23
CA GLY A 867 34.31 11.62 3.39
C GLY A 867 35.36 12.72 3.12
N SER A 868 35.59 13.13 1.87
CA SER A 868 36.73 13.99 1.48
C SER A 868 36.36 15.21 0.63
N THR A 869 35.57 16.12 1.19
CA THR A 869 35.40 17.49 0.65
C THR A 869 36.61 18.38 1.02
N GLY A 870 37.79 18.01 0.52
CA GLY A 870 39.02 18.80 0.67
C GLY A 870 38.92 20.15 -0.04
N THR A 871 39.21 21.24 0.70
CA THR A 871 39.05 22.61 0.19
C THR A 871 40.28 23.06 -0.61
N THR A 872 40.19 23.09 -1.95
CA THR A 872 41.26 23.67 -2.80
C THR A 872 40.74 24.49 -3.98
N THR A 873 40.64 25.81 -3.74
CA THR A 873 41.02 26.94 -4.61
C THR A 873 40.95 26.81 -6.16
N GLN A 874 40.11 27.65 -6.80
CA GLN A 874 40.19 27.93 -8.24
C GLN A 874 41.41 28.80 -8.62
N LYS A 875 42.11 28.46 -9.71
CA LYS A 875 42.68 29.41 -10.70
C LYS A 875 43.02 28.70 -12.03
N PRO A 876 43.36 29.38 -13.15
CA PRO A 876 42.38 29.52 -14.22
C PRO A 876 42.77 28.91 -15.57
N VAL A 877 41.81 28.99 -16.50
CA VAL A 877 41.82 28.61 -17.93
C VAL A 877 43.13 28.89 -18.68
N THR A 878 43.54 27.92 -19.51
CA THR A 878 44.32 28.17 -20.74
C THR A 878 43.61 27.52 -21.93
N THR A 879 43.25 28.33 -22.94
CA THR A 879 42.62 27.86 -24.19
C THR A 879 43.65 27.54 -25.27
N THR A 880 43.43 26.45 -26.01
CA THR A 880 44.05 26.23 -27.33
C THR A 880 42.96 25.92 -28.36
N LYS A 881 42.92 26.68 -29.47
CA LYS A 881 42.06 26.41 -30.64
C LYS A 881 42.85 25.61 -31.68
N THR A 882 42.18 24.70 -32.38
CA THR A 882 42.57 24.28 -33.74
C THR A 882 41.32 24.17 -34.62
N ALA A 883 41.46 24.42 -35.92
CA ALA A 883 40.37 24.58 -36.89
C ALA A 883 40.17 23.30 -37.75
N PRO A 884 39.10 23.19 -38.56
CA PRO A 884 38.70 21.94 -39.22
C PRO A 884 39.37 21.70 -40.58
N THR A 885 39.29 20.47 -41.08
CA THR A 885 39.76 20.06 -42.42
C THR A 885 38.63 19.41 -43.23
N THR A 886 38.48 19.82 -44.48
CA THR A 886 37.44 19.38 -45.43
C THR A 886 37.99 18.36 -46.44
N THR A 887 37.20 17.36 -46.87
CA THR A 887 37.22 16.64 -48.18
C THR A 887 36.33 15.39 -48.09
N THR A 888 35.76 14.77 -49.14
CA THR A 888 35.33 15.21 -50.49
C THR A 888 34.26 14.20 -50.96
N ALA A 889 33.32 14.61 -51.82
CA ALA A 889 32.26 13.74 -52.34
C ALA A 889 32.61 13.07 -53.69
N THR A 890 32.04 11.89 -53.96
CA THR A 890 32.04 11.25 -55.28
C THR A 890 30.65 10.69 -55.59
N THR A 891 30.18 10.86 -56.83
CA THR A 891 28.82 10.51 -57.30
C THR A 891 28.83 9.46 -58.41
N THR A 892 27.82 8.58 -58.44
CA THR A 892 27.37 7.85 -59.65
C THR A 892 25.86 7.57 -59.58
N ARG A 893 25.21 7.36 -60.74
CA ARG A 893 23.73 7.37 -60.89
C ARG A 893 23.26 6.47 -62.04
N ALA A 894 22.06 5.90 -61.90
CA ALA A 894 21.21 5.32 -62.98
C ALA A 894 21.72 3.97 -63.57
N PRO A 895 20.87 3.17 -64.27
CA PRO A 895 19.53 3.48 -64.79
C PRO A 895 18.38 2.56 -64.33
N SER A 896 17.21 2.80 -64.94
CA SER A 896 15.87 2.32 -64.60
C SER A 896 15.31 1.26 -65.57
N THR A 897 14.27 0.53 -65.15
CA THR A 897 13.23 -0.03 -66.03
C THR A 897 11.82 0.16 -65.43
N THR A 898 10.78 -0.02 -66.24
CA THR A 898 9.37 0.23 -65.88
C THR A 898 8.46 -0.80 -66.56
N ALA A 899 7.40 -1.24 -65.87
CA ALA A 899 6.31 -2.04 -66.45
C ALA A 899 5.00 -1.78 -65.68
N THR A 900 3.85 -2.03 -66.32
CA THR A 900 2.52 -1.52 -65.92
C THR A 900 1.43 -2.59 -66.14
N THR A 901 0.18 -2.31 -65.73
CA THR A 901 -1.10 -3.02 -66.01
C THR A 901 -1.43 -4.20 -65.05
N THR A 902 -2.70 -4.55 -64.72
CA THR A 902 -4.02 -4.06 -65.20
C THR A 902 -5.13 -4.12 -64.11
N ARG A 903 -6.30 -3.50 -64.39
CA ARG A 903 -7.60 -3.57 -63.67
C ARG A 903 -8.49 -4.68 -64.29
N ALA A 904 -9.63 -5.19 -63.79
CA ALA A 904 -10.57 -4.97 -62.64
C ALA A 904 -11.45 -6.27 -62.51
N PRO A 905 -12.66 -6.35 -61.88
CA PRO A 905 -13.43 -5.47 -60.96
C PRO A 905 -14.06 -6.21 -59.73
N SER A 906 -15.06 -5.58 -59.09
CA SER A 906 -15.80 -6.03 -57.89
C SER A 906 -17.16 -6.71 -58.20
N THR A 907 -17.69 -7.49 -57.25
CA THR A 907 -19.15 -7.65 -57.02
C THR A 907 -19.48 -7.82 -55.53
N THR A 908 -20.73 -7.52 -55.14
CA THR A 908 -21.23 -7.59 -53.75
C THR A 908 -22.70 -8.02 -53.75
N THR A 909 -23.10 -8.95 -52.88
CA THR A 909 -24.51 -9.37 -52.70
C THR A 909 -24.77 -9.78 -51.25
N THR A 910 -26.00 -9.63 -50.76
CA THR A 910 -26.40 -9.96 -49.36
C THR A 910 -27.85 -10.41 -49.30
N THR A 911 -28.15 -11.64 -48.80
CA THR A 911 -29.49 -11.99 -48.26
C THR A 911 -29.52 -13.28 -47.41
N THR A 912 -30.01 -13.13 -46.18
CA THR A 912 -30.92 -14.02 -45.39
C THR A 912 -30.96 -15.56 -45.54
N ARG A 913 -30.51 -16.24 -44.47
CA ARG A 913 -31.22 -17.25 -43.63
C ARG A 913 -32.12 -18.32 -44.31
N ALA A 914 -31.72 -19.59 -44.13
CA ALA A 914 -32.58 -20.73 -43.79
C ALA A 914 -31.83 -21.72 -42.88
N THR A 915 -32.53 -22.64 -42.20
CA THR A 915 -31.92 -23.58 -41.23
C THR A 915 -32.22 -25.03 -41.60
N THR A 916 -31.19 -25.87 -41.66
CA THR A 916 -31.36 -27.34 -41.82
C THR A 916 -30.32 -28.08 -40.99
N THR A 917 -30.76 -29.02 -40.16
CA THR A 917 -29.90 -29.83 -39.28
C THR A 917 -29.34 -31.05 -40.01
N THR A 918 -28.03 -31.18 -40.06
CA THR A 918 -27.33 -32.46 -40.33
C THR A 918 -26.26 -32.70 -39.27
N LYS A 919 -26.13 -33.94 -38.80
CA LYS A 919 -25.15 -34.37 -37.79
C LYS A 919 -24.08 -35.26 -38.44
N PRO A 920 -22.81 -34.83 -38.48
CA PRO A 920 -21.69 -35.71 -38.77
C PRO A 920 -20.70 -35.83 -37.59
N SER A 921 -20.11 -37.03 -37.48
CA SER A 921 -18.82 -37.40 -36.86
C SER A 921 -18.34 -36.76 -35.55
N GLN A 922 -17.97 -37.62 -34.60
CA GLN A 922 -16.96 -37.27 -33.60
C GLN A 922 -15.63 -36.92 -34.30
N THR A 923 -15.00 -35.82 -33.91
CA THR A 923 -13.58 -35.53 -34.12
C THR A 923 -13.03 -34.82 -32.88
N GLY A 924 -11.77 -35.06 -32.54
CA GLY A 924 -11.13 -34.44 -31.38
C GLY A 924 -10.83 -32.96 -31.60
N PHE A 925 -10.49 -32.25 -30.51
CA PHE A 925 -10.05 -30.85 -30.55
C PHE A 925 -8.92 -30.65 -31.58
N PRO A 926 -8.95 -29.57 -32.41
CA PRO A 926 -7.98 -29.39 -33.48
C PRO A 926 -6.54 -29.22 -32.96
N THR A 927 -5.57 -29.62 -33.79
CA THR A 927 -4.13 -29.63 -33.47
C THR A 927 -3.47 -28.24 -33.43
N THR A 928 -4.25 -27.16 -33.46
CA THR A 928 -3.78 -25.77 -33.42
C THR A 928 -4.67 -24.89 -32.54
N CYS A 929 -4.06 -23.96 -31.80
CA CYS A 929 -4.79 -22.95 -31.04
C CYS A 929 -5.13 -21.73 -31.92
N PRO A 930 -6.31 -21.12 -31.79
CA PRO A 930 -6.68 -19.93 -32.54
C PRO A 930 -6.11 -18.61 -31.98
N LYS A 931 -5.75 -18.58 -30.68
CA LYS A 931 -5.15 -17.42 -30.00
C LYS A 931 -4.48 -17.80 -28.67
N ASN A 932 -3.72 -16.88 -28.09
CA ASN A 932 -3.24 -16.95 -26.70
C ASN A 932 -4.42 -16.90 -25.71
N GLY A 933 -4.30 -17.57 -24.56
CA GLY A 933 -5.30 -17.61 -23.49
C GLY A 933 -5.93 -19.00 -23.30
N TYR A 934 -7.09 -19.06 -22.66
CA TYR A 934 -7.82 -20.32 -22.42
C TYR A 934 -8.89 -20.56 -23.49
N VAL A 935 -9.03 -21.82 -23.91
CA VAL A 935 -10.04 -22.29 -24.88
C VAL A 935 -10.69 -23.56 -24.35
N ARG A 936 -12.01 -23.60 -24.25
CA ARG A 936 -12.76 -24.76 -23.75
C ARG A 936 -12.88 -25.84 -24.83
N ASP A 937 -12.92 -27.10 -24.44
CA ASP A 937 -13.27 -28.19 -25.36
C ASP A 937 -14.75 -28.06 -25.78
N PRO A 938 -15.07 -28.06 -27.10
CA PRO A 938 -16.43 -27.88 -27.59
C PRO A 938 -17.31 -29.12 -27.41
N ASN A 939 -16.72 -30.28 -27.07
CA ASN A 939 -17.43 -31.53 -26.85
C ASN A 939 -17.52 -31.92 -25.36
N ASN A 940 -16.78 -31.23 -24.47
CA ASN A 940 -16.80 -31.48 -23.04
C ASN A 940 -16.47 -30.22 -22.25
N CYS A 941 -17.49 -29.53 -21.71
CA CYS A 941 -17.31 -28.26 -21.02
C CYS A 941 -16.55 -28.36 -19.68
N SER A 942 -16.39 -29.54 -19.08
CA SER A 942 -15.45 -29.75 -17.96
C SER A 942 -13.99 -29.75 -18.40
N VAL A 943 -13.68 -29.77 -19.70
CA VAL A 943 -12.32 -29.78 -20.23
C VAL A 943 -11.99 -28.44 -20.89
N TYR A 944 -10.77 -27.96 -20.65
CA TYR A 944 -10.25 -26.76 -21.29
C TYR A 944 -8.75 -26.86 -21.57
N TYR A 945 -8.27 -25.97 -22.42
CA TYR A 945 -6.90 -25.92 -22.89
C TYR A 945 -6.32 -24.53 -22.62
N ARG A 946 -5.13 -24.45 -22.02
CA ARG A 946 -4.33 -23.20 -22.04
C ARG A 946 -3.49 -23.21 -23.30
N CYS A 947 -3.69 -22.22 -24.15
CA CYS A 947 -2.94 -21.99 -25.38
C CYS A 947 -1.91 -20.88 -25.15
N ILE A 948 -0.62 -21.17 -25.34
CA ILE A 948 0.45 -20.15 -25.23
C ILE A 948 1.27 -20.16 -26.54
N PRO A 949 1.55 -18.99 -27.14
CA PRO A 949 2.49 -18.88 -28.26
C PRO A 949 3.90 -19.34 -27.88
N ASN A 950 4.56 -20.08 -28.77
CA ASN A 950 5.93 -20.56 -28.63
C ASN A 950 6.63 -20.45 -29.99
N GLY A 951 7.10 -19.25 -30.31
CA GLY A 951 7.55 -18.90 -31.67
C GLY A 951 6.40 -18.99 -32.67
N SER A 952 6.66 -19.58 -33.84
CA SER A 952 5.68 -19.76 -34.93
C SER A 952 4.60 -20.82 -34.65
N PHE A 953 4.62 -21.46 -33.48
CA PHE A 953 3.73 -22.55 -33.11
C PHE A 953 2.99 -22.25 -31.79
N PHE A 954 1.85 -22.88 -31.57
CA PHE A 954 1.13 -22.82 -30.31
C PHE A 954 1.33 -24.10 -29.52
N THR A 955 1.68 -23.98 -28.24
CA THR A 955 1.66 -25.12 -27.31
C THR A 955 0.35 -25.08 -26.52
N SER A 956 -0.33 -26.23 -26.42
CA SER A 956 -1.56 -26.38 -25.65
C SER A 956 -1.37 -27.35 -24.48
N TRP A 957 -1.86 -26.96 -23.31
CA TRP A 957 -1.92 -27.83 -22.12
C TRP A 957 -3.38 -28.10 -21.80
N LYS A 958 -3.75 -29.38 -21.66
CA LYS A 958 -5.11 -29.83 -21.34
C LYS A 958 -5.32 -29.85 -19.83
N TYR A 959 -6.47 -29.32 -19.41
CA TYR A 959 -6.93 -29.27 -18.02
C TYR A 959 -8.36 -29.80 -17.95
N THR A 960 -8.75 -30.30 -16.77
CA THR A 960 -10.11 -30.74 -16.48
C THR A 960 -10.56 -30.11 -15.17
N CYS A 961 -11.74 -29.53 -15.16
CA CYS A 961 -12.41 -29.02 -13.98
C CYS A 961 -12.86 -30.17 -13.06
N LEU A 962 -12.60 -30.01 -11.76
CA LEU A 962 -12.96 -30.99 -10.74
C LEU A 962 -14.47 -31.01 -10.47
N ASN A 963 -14.94 -32.11 -9.88
CA ASN A 963 -16.27 -32.23 -9.26
C ASN A 963 -17.48 -31.86 -10.15
N GLY A 964 -17.38 -32.11 -11.46
CA GLY A 964 -18.47 -31.85 -12.42
C GLY A 964 -18.67 -30.38 -12.79
N LEU A 965 -17.76 -29.49 -12.37
CA LEU A 965 -17.74 -28.09 -12.80
C LEU A 965 -17.39 -27.98 -14.29
N TYR A 966 -17.83 -26.90 -14.93
CA TYR A 966 -17.51 -26.55 -16.31
C TYR A 966 -16.57 -25.35 -16.36
N PHE A 967 -15.75 -25.23 -17.41
CA PHE A 967 -14.86 -24.08 -17.57
C PHE A 967 -15.61 -22.87 -18.11
N ASN A 968 -15.57 -21.77 -17.36
CA ASN A 968 -16.17 -20.50 -17.69
C ASN A 968 -15.15 -19.64 -18.47
N LEU A 969 -15.42 -19.41 -19.75
CA LEU A 969 -14.53 -18.64 -20.64
C LEU A 969 -14.49 -17.14 -20.33
N LEU A 970 -15.42 -16.61 -19.51
CA LEU A 970 -15.45 -15.19 -19.14
C LEU A 970 -14.59 -14.92 -17.90
N SER A 971 -14.68 -15.78 -16.87
CA SER A 971 -13.84 -15.68 -15.67
C SER A 971 -12.49 -16.41 -15.80
N SER A 972 -12.32 -17.26 -16.81
CA SER A 972 -11.19 -18.19 -16.95
C SER A 972 -11.02 -19.16 -15.77
N THR A 973 -12.12 -19.53 -15.10
CA THR A 973 -12.16 -20.44 -13.94
C THR A 973 -13.12 -21.62 -14.16
N CYS A 974 -13.03 -22.64 -13.32
CA CYS A 974 -14.05 -23.69 -13.23
C CYS A 974 -15.22 -23.22 -12.35
N ASP A 975 -16.44 -23.35 -12.86
CA ASP A 975 -17.69 -22.81 -12.31
C ASP A 975 -18.83 -23.82 -12.50
N TYR A 976 -19.97 -23.63 -11.86
CA TYR A 976 -21.08 -24.59 -11.90
C TYR A 976 -21.73 -24.65 -13.29
N PRO A 977 -22.17 -25.84 -13.77
CA PRO A 977 -22.75 -26.00 -15.12
C PRO A 977 -23.90 -25.05 -15.47
N ASN A 978 -24.68 -24.60 -14.49
CA ASN A 978 -25.79 -23.64 -14.68
C ASN A 978 -25.33 -22.17 -14.85
N ARG A 979 -24.07 -21.84 -14.54
CA ARG A 979 -23.45 -20.53 -14.77
C ARG A 979 -22.59 -20.49 -16.04
N VAL A 980 -22.32 -21.65 -16.64
CA VAL A 980 -21.46 -21.80 -17.81
C VAL A 980 -22.29 -22.17 -19.03
N ALA A 981 -22.43 -21.24 -19.98
CA ALA A 981 -22.99 -21.54 -21.29
C ALA A 981 -22.15 -22.62 -21.98
N CYS A 982 -22.71 -23.83 -22.07
CA CYS A 982 -22.14 -25.04 -22.64
C CYS A 982 -22.98 -25.47 -23.84
#